data_AF-A0AAJ0F5P4-F1
#
_entry.id   AF-A0AAJ0F5P4-F1
#
_cell.length_a   1.000
_cell.length_b   1.000
_cell.length_c   1.000
_cell.angle_alpha   90.00
_cell.angle_beta   90.00
_cell.angle_gamma   90.00
#
_symmetry.space_group_name_H-M   'P 1'
#
loop_
_entity.id
_entity.type
_entity.pdbx_description
1 polymer ?
#
loop_
_entity_poly.entity_id
_entity_poly.type
_entity_poly.pdbx_seq_one_letter_code
_entity_poly.pdbx_strand_id
1 'polypeptide(L)'
;MSFTKRNAVLSSPRSGNVAVQTKTEKQLAAGVRPSPLDGRATTSTGTSSLDQLLAGHNGLPLGTCLLIEEQGTTDFSGILLRYYAAEGLVQGHQVHLVGYPQEWKHQLPGLASPDTKSKTSQQPSAVPEEKMKIAWRYEALGNASIPGGSTRTDSSSATTFCHSFDLSKRLSPAVCKGTLHPTPSTGPPSLDIRSSASVSPFKAIIKSLRAKLEASPPSEIHRLVVPSLLSPALYAPSCAQPTEILQFLHGIRALLRQYSSQLTAIITLPTSLFPRSTGLVRWMELLCDGVVELIPLPANPAAPPPSSSKSDPKPSDQPQGLLNVYTLPIYHEKGGGGAETSAFRETLSFSLSASKGLAIKPYSLPPMEDDTQKENVADRQVRISRIGGRYLLFDLDDVAYIRRHHGICAIFTGTMPQGPTQNVFLGLPIELYAEEARLLLDKKAAYLVDEAAEHLSQLKAMDSSVRKDYLDSLKAQRKSAQLAFENTRKVQRSQALRERQAKAKVANKDPDSAAQGDGSLFDSRPATPASVSVVKPKPPPALTPTTSKLQVSKSASRTRVETPPSDPLLAYLNSRGYYITPGLRFGGDYSVYPGDPFRYHAHYLANSYGWDQEIPMLDLITSGRLGTAVKKSFMFGAKKPVEGDSEEEDAGAGVRVFCIEWAGM
;
A
#
# COMPACT_ATOMS: atom_id res chain seq x y z
N MET A 1 37.22 -14.54 15.10
CA MET A 1 37.73 -15.53 14.12
C MET A 1 36.80 -15.54 12.92
N SER A 2 37.22 -14.94 11.81
CA SER A 2 36.44 -14.85 10.57
C SER A 2 36.81 -16.01 9.64
N PHE A 3 35.84 -16.85 9.28
CA PHE A 3 36.05 -17.93 8.32
C PHE A 3 35.78 -17.44 6.90
N THR A 4 36.84 -17.23 6.11
CA THR A 4 36.75 -17.06 4.66
C THR A 4 36.77 -18.42 3.97
N LYS A 5 35.69 -18.73 3.22
CA LYS A 5 35.57 -19.95 2.42
C LYS A 5 36.44 -19.84 1.16
N ARG A 6 37.58 -20.52 1.12
CA ARG A 6 38.36 -20.73 -0.11
C ARG A 6 37.83 -21.98 -0.81
N ASN A 7 37.29 -21.82 -2.02
CA ASN A 7 36.99 -22.95 -2.90
C ASN A 7 38.30 -23.43 -3.54
N ALA A 8 38.91 -24.47 -2.97
CA ALA A 8 39.98 -25.22 -3.63
C ALA A 8 39.34 -26.36 -4.43
N VAL A 9 39.55 -26.36 -5.74
CA VAL A 9 39.19 -27.50 -6.61
C VAL A 9 40.32 -28.52 -6.50
N LEU A 10 40.06 -29.66 -5.86
CA LEU A 10 40.96 -30.82 -5.87
C LEU A 10 40.71 -31.62 -7.15
N SER A 11 41.56 -31.45 -8.16
CA SER A 11 41.62 -32.36 -9.30
C SER A 11 42.41 -33.62 -8.92
N SER A 12 41.80 -34.80 -9.03
CA SER A 12 42.50 -36.08 -9.02
C SER A 12 42.38 -36.72 -10.41
N PRO A 13 43.47 -37.21 -11.02
CA PRO A 13 43.41 -37.84 -12.33
C PRO A 13 43.05 -39.31 -12.15
N ARG A 14 41.87 -39.72 -12.62
CA ARG A 14 41.58 -41.13 -12.80
C ARG A 14 41.03 -41.36 -14.21
N SER A 15 41.92 -41.89 -15.04
CA SER A 15 41.67 -42.45 -16.36
C SER A 15 40.52 -43.47 -16.27
N GLY A 16 39.43 -43.16 -16.96
CA GLY A 16 38.33 -44.08 -17.21
C GLY A 16 37.59 -43.58 -18.44
N ASN A 17 37.70 -44.31 -19.55
CA ASN A 17 36.91 -44.08 -20.77
C ASN A 17 35.42 -44.15 -20.42
N VAL A 18 34.79 -42.98 -20.28
CA VAL A 18 33.32 -42.86 -20.31
C VAL A 18 32.98 -42.22 -21.65
N ALA A 19 32.26 -42.97 -22.47
CA ALA A 19 31.75 -42.52 -23.74
C ALA A 19 31.05 -41.16 -23.57
N VAL A 20 31.44 -40.18 -24.39
CA VAL A 20 30.77 -38.88 -24.49
C VAL A 20 29.37 -39.16 -25.03
N GLN A 21 28.39 -39.30 -24.13
CA GLN A 21 26.99 -39.14 -24.50
C GLN A 21 26.79 -37.68 -24.85
N THR A 22 26.69 -37.40 -26.14
CA THR A 22 26.15 -36.15 -26.67
C THR A 22 24.82 -35.86 -25.95
N LYS A 23 24.80 -34.87 -25.05
CA LYS A 23 23.57 -34.34 -24.48
C LYS A 23 22.74 -33.76 -25.63
N THR A 24 21.71 -34.46 -26.05
CA THR A 24 20.65 -33.91 -26.89
C THR A 24 19.94 -32.85 -26.04
N GLU A 25 20.24 -31.57 -26.26
CA GLU A 25 19.45 -30.48 -25.66
C GLU A 25 18.00 -30.65 -26.14
N LYS A 26 17.09 -31.02 -25.22
CA LYS A 26 15.65 -30.99 -25.52
C LYS A 26 15.28 -29.54 -25.78
N GLN A 27 15.01 -29.21 -27.04
CA GLN A 27 14.50 -27.91 -27.44
C GLN A 27 13.19 -27.64 -26.70
N LEU A 28 13.18 -26.59 -25.87
CA LEU A 28 11.99 -26.19 -25.11
C LEU A 28 10.90 -25.70 -26.07
N ALA A 29 9.64 -25.81 -25.64
CA ALA A 29 8.51 -25.26 -26.37
C ALA A 29 8.71 -23.75 -26.62
N ALA A 30 8.24 -23.26 -27.77
CA ALA A 30 8.29 -21.83 -28.08
C ALA A 30 7.62 -21.03 -26.95
N GLY A 31 8.21 -19.91 -26.52
CA GLY A 31 7.66 -19.13 -25.41
C GLY A 31 7.97 -19.65 -23.99
N VAL A 32 8.73 -20.74 -23.88
CA VAL A 32 9.23 -21.28 -22.61
C VAL A 32 10.75 -21.15 -22.52
N ARG A 33 11.23 -20.67 -21.37
CA ARG A 33 12.67 -20.61 -21.06
C ARG A 33 12.97 -21.11 -19.65
N PRO A 34 14.21 -21.52 -19.36
CA PRO A 34 14.65 -21.75 -17.99
C PRO A 34 14.63 -20.44 -17.18
N SER A 35 14.08 -20.51 -15.97
CA SER A 35 14.14 -19.48 -14.92
C SER A 35 15.59 -19.08 -14.68
N PRO A 36 15.92 -17.77 -14.68
CA PRO A 36 17.26 -17.31 -14.33
C PRO A 36 17.66 -17.63 -12.89
N LEU A 37 16.69 -17.79 -11.99
CA LEU A 37 16.94 -18.06 -10.57
C LEU A 37 17.33 -19.52 -10.30
N ASP A 38 16.64 -20.46 -10.92
CA ASP A 38 16.74 -21.89 -10.56
C ASP A 38 16.50 -22.87 -11.73
N GLY A 39 16.45 -22.39 -12.97
CA GLY A 39 16.39 -23.22 -14.17
C GLY A 39 15.05 -23.88 -14.49
N ARG A 40 14.01 -23.74 -13.64
CA ARG A 40 12.67 -24.29 -13.92
C ARG A 40 12.05 -23.67 -15.18
N ALA A 41 11.21 -24.41 -15.89
CA ALA A 41 10.51 -23.89 -17.05
C ALA A 41 9.58 -22.72 -16.66
N THR A 42 9.71 -21.60 -17.36
CA THR A 42 8.93 -20.36 -17.15
C THR A 42 8.42 -19.83 -18.46
N THR A 43 7.26 -19.18 -18.42
CA THR A 43 6.67 -18.51 -19.59
C THR A 43 6.26 -17.08 -19.25
N SER A 44 6.21 -16.21 -20.25
CA SER A 44 5.85 -14.81 -20.04
C SER A 44 4.38 -14.64 -19.66
N THR A 45 4.09 -13.66 -18.81
CA THR A 45 2.73 -13.16 -18.53
C THR A 45 2.17 -12.28 -19.64
N GLY A 46 2.95 -11.96 -20.67
CA GLY A 46 2.61 -10.96 -21.70
C GLY A 46 2.81 -9.50 -21.22
N THR A 47 3.24 -9.31 -19.98
CA THR A 47 3.57 -8.00 -19.40
C THR A 47 4.97 -8.06 -18.82
N SER A 48 5.93 -7.42 -19.48
CA SER A 48 7.35 -7.50 -19.11
C SER A 48 7.63 -7.01 -17.68
N SER A 49 6.96 -5.94 -17.23
CA SER A 49 7.11 -5.44 -15.85
C SER A 49 6.50 -6.37 -14.80
N LEU A 50 5.47 -7.16 -15.16
CA LEU A 50 4.93 -8.19 -14.27
C LEU A 50 5.85 -9.40 -14.22
N ASP A 51 6.45 -9.80 -15.35
CA ASP A 51 7.44 -10.88 -15.38
C ASP A 51 8.62 -10.61 -14.45
N GLN A 52 9.13 -9.37 -14.44
CA GLN A 52 10.22 -8.93 -13.56
C GLN A 52 9.87 -9.03 -12.06
N LEU A 53 8.58 -8.89 -11.72
CA LEU A 53 8.09 -8.95 -10.34
C LEU A 53 8.08 -10.38 -9.76
N LEU A 54 8.08 -11.41 -10.60
CA LEU A 54 7.85 -12.80 -10.20
C LEU A 54 9.09 -13.46 -9.58
N ALA A 55 9.54 -12.92 -8.44
CA ALA A 55 10.59 -13.46 -7.58
C ALA A 55 11.90 -13.85 -8.31
N GLY A 56 12.33 -13.06 -9.30
CA GLY A 56 13.55 -13.32 -10.07
C GLY A 56 13.42 -14.44 -11.13
N HIS A 57 12.25 -15.08 -11.25
CA HIS A 57 11.97 -16.02 -12.33
C HIS A 57 11.81 -15.33 -13.69
N ASN A 58 11.59 -14.00 -13.72
CA ASN A 58 11.42 -13.20 -14.93
C ASN A 58 10.38 -13.80 -15.88
N GLY A 59 9.23 -14.19 -15.32
CA GLY A 59 8.16 -14.93 -15.97
C GLY A 59 7.40 -15.79 -14.97
N LEU A 60 6.25 -16.31 -15.37
CA LEU A 60 5.43 -17.22 -14.57
C LEU A 60 5.96 -18.65 -14.69
N PRO A 61 6.39 -19.29 -13.58
CA PRO A 61 6.80 -20.69 -13.60
C PRO A 61 5.68 -21.62 -14.02
N LEU A 62 6.01 -22.63 -14.84
CA LEU A 62 5.06 -23.69 -15.18
C LEU A 62 4.62 -24.44 -13.91
N GLY A 63 3.38 -24.89 -13.91
CA GLY A 63 2.74 -25.55 -12.78
C GLY A 63 2.29 -24.61 -11.68
N THR A 64 2.23 -23.29 -11.92
CA THR A 64 1.80 -22.30 -10.92
C THR A 64 0.63 -21.43 -11.37
N CYS A 65 -0.07 -20.82 -10.41
CA CYS A 65 -1.11 -19.83 -10.67
C CYS A 65 -0.87 -18.47 -10.01
N LEU A 66 -1.37 -17.42 -10.65
CA LEU A 66 -1.39 -16.05 -10.15
C LEU A 66 -2.83 -15.56 -10.02
N LEU A 67 -3.22 -15.16 -8.81
CA LEU A 67 -4.46 -14.46 -8.52
C LEU A 67 -4.20 -12.94 -8.56
N ILE A 68 -4.95 -12.24 -9.39
CA ILE A 68 -4.90 -10.78 -9.52
C ILE A 68 -6.21 -10.22 -8.96
N GLU A 69 -6.11 -9.57 -7.82
CA GLU A 69 -7.20 -8.89 -7.15
C GLU A 69 -7.28 -7.44 -7.64
N GLU A 70 -8.49 -6.90 -7.83
CA GLU A 70 -8.67 -5.50 -8.22
C GLU A 70 -9.75 -4.84 -7.38
N GLN A 71 -9.39 -3.71 -6.75
CA GLN A 71 -10.31 -2.86 -6.01
C GLN A 71 -10.99 -1.87 -6.96
N GLY A 72 -12.27 -1.57 -6.74
CA GLY A 72 -13.03 -0.58 -7.49
C GLY A 72 -13.80 -1.18 -8.67
N THR A 73 -14.07 -0.34 -9.66
CA THR A 73 -14.93 -0.66 -10.82
C THR A 73 -14.19 -0.61 -12.16
N THR A 74 -12.86 -0.44 -12.14
CA THR A 74 -12.02 -0.49 -13.33
C THR A 74 -11.75 -1.94 -13.77
N ASP A 75 -11.11 -2.12 -14.93
CA ASP A 75 -10.75 -3.44 -15.50
C ASP A 75 -9.26 -3.52 -15.85
N PHE A 76 -8.37 -3.06 -14.97
CA PHE A 76 -6.91 -3.15 -15.20
C PHE A 76 -6.43 -4.62 -15.13
N SER A 77 -6.99 -5.41 -14.22
CA SER A 77 -6.72 -6.84 -14.09
C SER A 77 -7.14 -7.61 -15.35
N GLY A 78 -8.27 -7.26 -15.96
CA GLY A 78 -8.69 -7.84 -17.23
C GLY A 78 -7.74 -7.48 -18.39
N ILE A 79 -7.05 -6.35 -18.36
CA ILE A 79 -6.04 -6.00 -19.37
C ILE A 79 -4.80 -6.89 -19.23
N LEU A 80 -4.29 -7.09 -18.01
CA LEU A 80 -3.20 -8.06 -17.75
C LEU A 80 -3.57 -9.46 -18.25
N LEU A 81 -4.81 -9.87 -18.01
CA LEU A 81 -5.32 -11.15 -18.44
C LEU A 81 -5.41 -11.29 -19.97
N ARG A 82 -5.77 -10.20 -20.67
CA ARG A 82 -5.76 -10.14 -22.14
C ARG A 82 -4.33 -10.20 -22.69
N TYR A 83 -3.35 -9.56 -22.06
CA TYR A 83 -1.94 -9.70 -22.45
C TYR A 83 -1.46 -11.14 -22.28
N TYR A 84 -1.80 -11.79 -21.17
CA TYR A 84 -1.46 -13.19 -20.92
C TYR A 84 -2.06 -14.15 -21.95
N ALA A 85 -3.32 -13.94 -22.34
CA ALA A 85 -3.98 -14.70 -23.39
C ALA A 85 -3.36 -14.44 -24.77
N ALA A 86 -3.10 -13.17 -25.11
CA ALA A 86 -2.51 -12.78 -26.39
C ALA A 86 -1.09 -13.34 -26.56
N GLU A 87 -0.24 -13.28 -25.52
CA GLU A 87 1.10 -13.86 -25.51
C GLU A 87 1.03 -15.37 -25.77
N GLY A 88 0.09 -16.08 -25.14
CA GLY A 88 -0.15 -17.50 -25.42
C GLY A 88 -0.47 -17.79 -26.88
N LEU A 89 -1.38 -17.04 -27.49
CA LEU A 89 -1.76 -17.24 -28.89
C LEU A 89 -0.60 -16.92 -29.85
N VAL A 90 0.21 -15.90 -29.58
CA VAL A 90 1.38 -15.54 -30.39
C VAL A 90 2.47 -16.61 -30.30
N GLN A 91 2.68 -17.18 -29.11
CA GLN A 91 3.71 -18.19 -28.85
C GLN A 91 3.35 -19.60 -29.33
N GLY A 92 2.07 -19.88 -29.63
CA GLY A 92 1.62 -21.21 -30.04
C GLY A 92 1.01 -22.05 -28.92
N HIS A 93 0.62 -21.43 -27.80
CA HIS A 93 0.07 -22.13 -26.64
C HIS A 93 -1.43 -22.36 -26.76
N GLN A 94 -1.92 -23.33 -25.98
CA GLN A 94 -3.33 -23.65 -25.81
C GLN A 94 -3.94 -22.75 -24.73
N VAL A 95 -4.78 -21.80 -25.11
CA VAL A 95 -5.39 -20.85 -24.16
C VAL A 95 -6.81 -21.31 -23.81
N HIS A 96 -7.06 -21.61 -22.54
CA HIS A 96 -8.37 -22.03 -22.05
C HIS A 96 -9.07 -20.85 -21.38
N LEU A 97 -10.13 -20.35 -21.99
CA LEU A 97 -10.87 -19.18 -21.53
C LEU A 97 -12.15 -19.59 -20.81
N VAL A 98 -12.31 -19.19 -19.56
CA VAL A 98 -13.51 -19.48 -18.77
C VAL A 98 -14.51 -18.33 -18.85
N GLY A 99 -15.78 -18.64 -19.10
CA GLY A 99 -16.90 -17.70 -18.95
C GLY A 99 -17.20 -16.81 -20.14
N TYR A 100 -16.30 -16.72 -21.11
CA TYR A 100 -16.47 -15.87 -22.29
C TYR A 100 -16.54 -16.70 -23.58
N PRO A 101 -17.26 -16.21 -24.60
CA PRO A 101 -17.39 -16.90 -25.86
C PRO A 101 -16.16 -16.66 -26.76
N GLN A 102 -16.09 -17.35 -27.90
CA GLN A 102 -14.90 -17.34 -28.75
C GLN A 102 -14.57 -15.95 -29.30
N GLU A 103 -15.55 -15.06 -29.42
CA GLU A 103 -15.45 -13.69 -29.90
C GLU A 103 -14.62 -12.81 -28.97
N TRP A 104 -14.40 -13.22 -27.72
CA TRP A 104 -13.49 -12.53 -26.79
C TRP A 104 -12.08 -12.40 -27.36
N LYS A 105 -11.67 -13.31 -28.27
CA LYS A 105 -10.40 -13.20 -29.02
C LYS A 105 -10.25 -11.89 -29.78
N HIS A 106 -11.35 -11.28 -30.22
CA HIS A 106 -11.34 -10.00 -30.95
C HIS A 106 -11.08 -8.80 -30.04
N GLN A 107 -11.09 -8.98 -28.72
CA GLN A 107 -10.74 -7.96 -27.74
C GLN A 107 -9.26 -7.99 -27.35
N LEU A 108 -8.49 -8.99 -27.84
CA LEU A 108 -7.09 -9.13 -27.52
C LEU A 108 -6.24 -8.05 -28.21
N PRO A 109 -5.28 -7.44 -27.50
CA PRO A 109 -4.45 -6.37 -28.04
C PRO A 109 -3.52 -6.88 -29.15
N GLY A 110 -3.22 -6.00 -30.11
CA GLY A 110 -2.31 -6.29 -31.21
C GLY A 110 -0.85 -6.15 -30.80
N LEU A 111 0.07 -6.71 -31.59
CA LEU A 111 1.50 -6.47 -31.39
C LEU A 111 1.85 -5.00 -31.63
N ALA A 112 2.68 -4.43 -30.76
CA ALA A 112 3.27 -3.12 -30.96
C ALA A 112 4.17 -3.14 -32.19
N SER A 113 4.22 -2.04 -32.94
CA SER A 113 5.16 -1.90 -34.05
C SER A 113 6.58 -1.79 -33.46
N PRO A 114 7.60 -2.44 -34.05
CA PRO A 114 8.97 -2.20 -33.62
C PRO A 114 9.30 -0.71 -33.83
N ASP A 115 9.78 -0.05 -32.79
CA ASP A 115 10.14 1.38 -32.82
C ASP A 115 11.20 1.62 -33.91
N THR A 116 10.76 2.04 -35.11
CA THR A 116 11.62 2.48 -36.21
C THR A 116 12.10 3.93 -36.00
N LYS A 117 12.43 4.28 -34.76
CA LYS A 117 13.01 5.58 -34.37
C LYS A 117 14.36 5.44 -33.66
N SER A 118 15.23 4.58 -34.18
CA SER A 118 16.68 4.76 -34.08
C SER A 118 17.20 5.43 -35.37
N LYS A 119 16.72 6.65 -35.67
CA LYS A 119 17.36 7.50 -36.67
C LYS A 119 18.31 8.46 -35.97
N THR A 120 19.59 8.15 -36.11
CA THR A 120 20.73 9.07 -36.29
C THR A 120 20.39 10.55 -36.14
N SER A 121 20.51 11.10 -34.94
CA SER A 121 20.69 12.53 -34.73
C SER A 121 22.18 12.81 -34.67
N GLN A 122 22.71 13.37 -35.75
CA GLN A 122 24.03 14.01 -35.80
C GLN A 122 24.18 14.98 -34.62
N GLN A 123 25.31 14.88 -33.93
CA GLN A 123 25.75 15.89 -32.96
C GLN A 123 25.90 17.26 -33.65
N PRO A 124 25.36 18.34 -33.07
CA PRO A 124 25.98 19.64 -33.14
C PRO A 124 26.93 19.81 -31.94
N SER A 125 28.02 20.53 -32.21
CA SER A 125 29.16 20.81 -31.36
C SER A 125 28.84 21.38 -29.97
N ALA A 126 29.73 21.06 -29.03
CA ALA A 126 29.71 21.33 -27.61
C ALA A 126 29.63 22.82 -27.19
N VAL A 127 28.91 23.06 -26.10
CA VAL A 127 29.25 24.04 -25.06
C VAL A 127 29.09 23.33 -23.70
N PRO A 128 30.11 23.30 -22.82
CA PRO A 128 30.05 22.53 -21.58
C PRO A 128 29.42 23.36 -20.46
N GLU A 129 28.19 23.04 -20.06
CA GLU A 129 27.66 23.45 -18.75
C GLU A 129 27.67 22.26 -17.80
N GLU A 130 28.34 22.47 -16.68
CA GLU A 130 28.75 21.51 -15.67
C GLU A 130 27.54 21.02 -14.85
N LYS A 131 26.88 19.96 -15.33
CA LYS A 131 25.74 19.34 -14.63
C LYS A 131 26.24 18.37 -13.54
N MET A 132 25.82 18.62 -12.30
CA MET A 132 26.25 17.93 -11.08
C MET A 132 26.07 16.39 -11.12
N LYS A 133 27.12 15.68 -10.72
CA LYS A 133 27.33 14.22 -10.74
C LYS A 133 26.56 13.40 -9.67
N ILE A 134 25.48 13.91 -9.08
CA ILE A 134 24.82 13.24 -7.93
C ILE A 134 23.64 12.35 -8.38
N ALA A 135 22.92 12.71 -9.44
CA ALA A 135 21.71 11.98 -9.85
C ALA A 135 21.96 10.62 -10.53
N TRP A 136 23.18 10.33 -11.00
CA TRP A 136 23.45 9.08 -11.74
C TRP A 136 23.59 7.85 -10.83
N ARG A 137 23.81 8.04 -9.52
CA ARG A 137 24.00 6.95 -8.57
C ARG A 137 22.70 6.22 -8.17
N TYR A 138 21.52 6.80 -8.42
CA TYR A 138 20.25 6.15 -8.11
C TYR A 138 19.58 5.48 -9.32
N GLU A 139 19.88 5.92 -10.55
CA GLU A 139 19.38 5.27 -11.77
C GLU A 139 20.03 3.89 -11.99
N ALA A 140 21.27 3.72 -11.57
CA ALA A 140 22.02 2.46 -11.66
C ALA A 140 21.58 1.39 -10.64
N LEU A 141 20.83 1.75 -9.58
CA LEU A 141 20.35 0.78 -8.59
C LEU A 141 18.99 0.15 -8.96
N GLY A 142 18.17 0.81 -9.78
CA GLY A 142 16.91 0.25 -10.31
C GLY A 142 17.11 -0.71 -11.49
N ASN A 143 18.28 -0.65 -12.13
CA ASN A 143 18.69 -1.53 -13.23
C ASN A 143 19.83 -2.46 -12.79
N ALA A 144 19.59 -3.28 -11.77
CA ALA A 144 20.50 -4.39 -11.43
C ALA A 144 20.47 -5.48 -12.52
N SER A 145 21.04 -5.18 -13.68
CA SER A 145 21.56 -6.16 -14.63
C SER A 145 22.80 -6.79 -14.02
N ILE A 146 22.81 -8.12 -13.87
CA ILE A 146 23.99 -8.87 -13.45
C ILE A 146 25.14 -8.63 -14.45
N PRO A 147 26.37 -8.33 -13.98
CA PRO A 147 27.56 -8.31 -14.80
C PRO A 147 28.04 -9.75 -15.03
N GLY A 148 28.00 -10.23 -16.28
CA GLY A 148 28.54 -11.53 -16.64
C GLY A 148 27.81 -12.21 -17.79
N GLY A 149 28.00 -11.71 -19.01
CA GLY A 149 27.46 -12.32 -20.21
C GLY A 149 27.94 -11.56 -21.43
N SER A 150 29.18 -11.82 -21.83
CA SER A 150 29.76 -11.36 -23.09
C SER A 150 28.74 -11.56 -24.22
N THR A 151 28.32 -10.46 -24.86
CA THR A 151 27.66 -10.45 -26.16
C THR A 151 28.60 -11.05 -27.20
N ARG A 152 28.59 -12.39 -27.30
CA ARG A 152 28.95 -13.04 -28.56
C ARG A 152 27.72 -12.89 -29.45
N THR A 153 27.90 -12.07 -30.47
CA THR A 153 27.05 -12.02 -31.65
C THR A 153 27.06 -13.39 -32.32
N ASP A 154 26.11 -14.24 -31.97
CA ASP A 154 25.75 -15.40 -32.80
C ASP A 154 24.36 -15.17 -33.39
N SER A 155 24.38 -14.98 -34.70
CA SER A 155 23.25 -14.81 -35.60
C SER A 155 22.50 -16.12 -35.80
N SER A 156 21.62 -16.48 -34.86
CA SER A 156 20.57 -17.48 -35.07
C SER A 156 19.27 -17.03 -34.41
N SER A 157 18.15 -17.09 -35.13
CA SER A 157 16.81 -16.60 -34.80
C SER A 157 16.36 -16.81 -33.34
N ALA A 158 16.65 -15.86 -32.45
CA ALA A 158 16.15 -15.88 -31.08
C ALA A 158 14.66 -15.50 -31.07
N THR A 159 13.80 -16.41 -30.65
CA THR A 159 12.36 -16.18 -30.49
C THR A 159 12.12 -15.24 -29.31
N THR A 160 11.35 -14.16 -29.53
CA THR A 160 11.00 -13.18 -28.50
C THR A 160 10.26 -13.86 -27.33
N PHE A 161 10.76 -13.71 -26.09
CA PHE A 161 10.17 -14.33 -24.90
C PHE A 161 8.89 -13.63 -24.39
N CYS A 162 8.85 -12.30 -24.48
CA CYS A 162 7.69 -11.48 -24.11
C CYS A 162 7.49 -10.43 -25.19
N HIS A 163 6.34 -10.42 -25.84
CA HIS A 163 6.03 -9.43 -26.85
C HIS A 163 5.54 -8.13 -26.20
N SER A 164 5.62 -7.02 -26.94
CA SER A 164 4.99 -5.76 -26.55
C SER A 164 3.64 -5.65 -27.26
N PHE A 165 2.61 -5.28 -26.51
CA PHE A 165 1.23 -5.19 -27.01
C PHE A 165 0.73 -3.74 -26.99
N ASP A 166 -0.05 -3.39 -28.00
CA ASP A 166 -0.66 -2.08 -28.21
C ASP A 166 -2.19 -2.21 -28.14
N LEU A 167 -2.80 -1.55 -27.15
CA LEU A 167 -4.25 -1.57 -26.90
C LEU A 167 -5.05 -0.84 -27.97
N SER A 168 -4.42 0.05 -28.75
CA SER A 168 -5.08 0.70 -29.88
C SER A 168 -5.28 -0.24 -31.06
N LYS A 169 -4.55 -1.37 -31.08
CA LYS A 169 -4.61 -2.40 -32.12
C LYS A 169 -5.35 -3.63 -31.63
N ARG A 170 -5.69 -4.52 -32.56
CA ARG A 170 -6.26 -5.85 -32.27
C ARG A 170 -5.37 -6.94 -32.82
N LEU A 171 -5.36 -8.08 -32.14
CA LEU A 171 -4.55 -9.22 -32.51
C LEU A 171 -5.00 -9.77 -33.87
N SER A 172 -4.10 -9.73 -34.86
CA SER A 172 -4.39 -10.24 -36.19
C SER A 172 -4.33 -11.77 -36.22
N PRO A 173 -5.29 -12.47 -36.86
CA PRO A 173 -5.29 -13.93 -36.95
C PRO A 173 -4.02 -14.53 -37.54
N ALA A 174 -3.33 -13.81 -38.45
CA ALA A 174 -2.09 -14.26 -39.09
C ALA A 174 -0.92 -14.47 -38.13
N VAL A 175 -0.95 -13.85 -36.96
CA VAL A 175 0.13 -13.93 -35.96
C VAL A 175 -0.20 -14.95 -34.86
N CYS A 176 -1.46 -15.37 -34.76
CA CYS A 176 -1.89 -16.39 -33.81
C CYS A 176 -1.42 -17.77 -34.28
N LYS A 177 -0.44 -18.34 -33.56
CA LYS A 177 0.03 -19.71 -33.75
C LYS A 177 -0.68 -20.71 -32.84
N GLY A 178 -1.25 -20.23 -31.74
CA GLY A 178 -1.94 -21.03 -30.74
C GLY A 178 -3.45 -21.10 -30.96
N THR A 179 -4.14 -21.87 -30.11
CA THR A 179 -5.59 -22.07 -30.19
C THR A 179 -6.29 -21.66 -28.89
N LEU A 180 -7.46 -21.03 -29.04
CA LEU A 180 -8.32 -20.60 -27.94
C LEU A 180 -9.47 -21.59 -27.75
N HIS A 181 -9.60 -22.15 -26.54
CA HIS A 181 -10.66 -23.06 -26.12
C HIS A 181 -11.59 -22.35 -25.12
N PRO A 182 -12.70 -21.75 -25.58
CA PRO A 182 -13.68 -21.16 -24.67
C PRO A 182 -14.48 -22.25 -23.94
N THR A 183 -14.65 -22.10 -22.63
CA THR A 183 -15.54 -22.91 -21.81
C THR A 183 -16.59 -22.00 -21.15
N PRO A 184 -17.87 -22.08 -21.53
CA PRO A 184 -18.91 -21.21 -20.98
C PRO A 184 -19.06 -21.44 -19.46
N SER A 185 -19.21 -20.36 -18.69
CA SER A 185 -19.37 -20.39 -17.23
C SER A 185 -20.83 -20.61 -16.84
N THR A 186 -21.80 -20.09 -17.56
CA THR A 186 -23.23 -20.44 -17.47
C THR A 186 -23.90 -19.68 -18.62
N GLY A 187 -25.10 -20.08 -19.05
CA GLY A 187 -25.91 -19.21 -19.92
C GLY A 187 -26.13 -17.83 -19.28
N PRO A 188 -26.59 -16.82 -20.04
CA PRO A 188 -26.89 -15.49 -19.47
C PRO A 188 -27.77 -15.63 -18.23
N PRO A 189 -27.55 -14.82 -17.17
CA PRO A 189 -28.36 -14.89 -15.97
C PRO A 189 -29.83 -14.69 -16.37
N SER A 190 -30.62 -15.75 -16.25
CA SER A 190 -32.05 -15.62 -16.42
C SER A 190 -32.58 -14.80 -15.23
N LEU A 191 -33.28 -13.70 -15.52
CA LEU A 191 -34.04 -12.95 -14.52
C LEU A 191 -35.25 -13.75 -13.99
N ASP A 192 -35.53 -14.95 -14.53
CA ASP A 192 -36.52 -15.86 -13.96
C ASP A 192 -36.02 -16.43 -12.63
N ILE A 193 -36.46 -15.78 -11.55
CA ILE A 193 -36.38 -16.23 -10.15
C ILE A 193 -36.91 -17.67 -9.95
N ARG A 194 -37.66 -18.22 -10.91
CA ARG A 194 -38.26 -19.56 -10.87
C ARG A 194 -37.34 -20.69 -11.34
N SER A 195 -36.17 -20.41 -11.93
CA SER A 195 -35.21 -21.44 -12.33
C SER A 195 -34.26 -21.77 -11.17
N SER A 196 -34.66 -22.67 -10.28
CA SER A 196 -33.96 -23.00 -9.02
C SER A 196 -32.78 -23.98 -9.17
N ALA A 197 -32.27 -24.24 -10.37
CA ALA A 197 -31.22 -25.25 -10.59
C ALA A 197 -30.12 -24.80 -11.56
N SER A 198 -29.46 -23.67 -11.29
CA SER A 198 -28.18 -23.36 -11.95
C SER A 198 -27.06 -24.19 -11.30
N VAL A 199 -26.73 -25.33 -11.91
CA VAL A 199 -25.56 -26.14 -11.57
C VAL A 199 -24.29 -25.29 -11.76
N SER A 200 -23.41 -25.30 -10.78
CA SER A 200 -22.11 -24.63 -10.85
C SER A 200 -21.26 -25.17 -12.01
N PRO A 201 -20.65 -24.31 -12.84
CA PRO A 201 -19.88 -24.74 -14.01
C PRO A 201 -18.50 -25.29 -13.66
N PHE A 202 -18.04 -25.10 -12.43
CA PHE A 202 -16.66 -25.35 -12.04
C PHE A 202 -16.23 -26.79 -12.29
N LYS A 203 -17.13 -27.75 -12.03
CA LYS A 203 -16.87 -29.17 -12.30
C LYS A 203 -16.71 -29.46 -13.80
N ALA A 204 -17.54 -28.83 -14.64
CA ALA A 204 -17.45 -28.96 -16.09
C ALA A 204 -16.17 -28.32 -16.64
N ILE A 205 -15.77 -27.17 -16.10
CA ILE A 205 -14.51 -26.48 -16.46
C ILE A 205 -13.31 -27.37 -16.14
N ILE A 206 -13.22 -27.93 -14.93
CA ILE A 206 -12.15 -28.84 -14.54
C ILE A 206 -12.12 -30.08 -15.44
N LYS A 207 -13.28 -30.66 -15.74
CA LYS A 207 -13.40 -31.83 -16.62
C LYS A 207 -12.91 -31.52 -18.04
N SER A 208 -13.32 -30.38 -18.61
CA SER A 208 -12.92 -29.93 -19.95
C SER A 208 -11.40 -29.68 -20.02
N LEU A 209 -10.86 -28.94 -19.05
CA LEU A 209 -9.43 -28.65 -18.96
C LEU A 209 -8.61 -29.94 -18.84
N ARG A 210 -9.03 -30.86 -17.97
CA ARG A 210 -8.38 -32.15 -17.78
C ARG A 210 -8.39 -32.99 -19.06
N ALA A 211 -9.52 -33.10 -19.75
CA ALA A 211 -9.62 -33.85 -21.00
C ALA A 211 -8.70 -33.29 -22.09
N LYS A 212 -8.55 -31.96 -22.17
CA LYS A 212 -7.62 -31.32 -23.11
C LYS A 212 -6.16 -31.57 -22.74
N LEU A 213 -5.81 -31.51 -21.46
CA LEU A 213 -4.45 -31.81 -20.99
C LEU A 213 -4.07 -33.27 -21.24
N GLU A 214 -4.97 -34.22 -20.96
CA GLU A 214 -4.74 -35.65 -21.20
C GLU A 214 -4.58 -35.98 -22.69
N ALA A 215 -5.25 -35.23 -23.58
CA ALA A 215 -5.15 -35.40 -25.02
C ALA A 215 -3.92 -34.72 -25.66
N SER A 216 -3.23 -33.84 -24.94
CA SER A 216 -2.16 -33.01 -25.50
C SER A 216 -0.77 -33.62 -25.24
N PRO A 217 0.18 -33.51 -26.20
CA PRO A 217 1.52 -34.03 -26.02
C PRO A 217 2.30 -33.22 -24.97
N PRO A 218 3.35 -33.78 -24.34
CA PRO A 218 4.01 -33.09 -23.24
C PRO A 218 4.76 -31.80 -23.57
N SER A 219 4.90 -31.50 -24.86
CA SER A 219 5.50 -30.28 -25.40
C SER A 219 4.50 -29.12 -25.52
N GLU A 220 3.20 -29.37 -25.44
CA GLU A 220 2.19 -28.31 -25.57
C GLU A 220 1.98 -27.60 -24.23
N ILE A 221 1.99 -26.26 -24.29
CA ILE A 221 1.81 -25.41 -23.12
C ILE A 221 0.36 -24.94 -23.06
N HIS A 222 -0.24 -25.04 -21.88
CA HIS A 222 -1.61 -24.65 -21.61
C HIS A 222 -1.66 -23.45 -20.65
N ARG A 223 -2.47 -22.46 -21.01
CA ARG A 223 -2.72 -21.26 -20.20
C ARG A 223 -4.19 -21.21 -19.82
N LEU A 224 -4.50 -21.38 -18.54
CA LEU A 224 -5.84 -21.18 -18.01
C LEU A 224 -6.07 -19.69 -17.72
N VAL A 225 -7.15 -19.15 -18.27
CA VAL A 225 -7.53 -17.75 -18.21
C VAL A 225 -8.91 -17.64 -17.58
N VAL A 226 -9.00 -17.08 -16.38
CA VAL A 226 -10.27 -16.91 -15.64
C VAL A 226 -10.52 -15.43 -15.37
N PRO A 227 -11.29 -14.74 -16.24
CA PRO A 227 -11.64 -13.34 -16.06
C PRO A 227 -12.76 -13.17 -15.03
N SER A 228 -12.59 -12.19 -14.14
CA SER A 228 -13.57 -11.73 -13.15
C SER A 228 -14.29 -12.89 -12.44
N LEU A 229 -13.53 -13.77 -11.79
CA LEU A 229 -14.04 -14.91 -11.05
C LEU A 229 -15.15 -14.47 -10.08
N LEU A 230 -16.27 -15.20 -10.07
CA LEU A 230 -17.48 -14.88 -9.31
C LEU A 230 -18.21 -13.58 -9.70
N SER A 231 -17.87 -12.94 -10.81
CA SER A 231 -18.65 -11.82 -11.33
C SER A 231 -20.12 -12.23 -11.54
N PRO A 232 -21.10 -11.48 -10.98
CA PRO A 232 -22.52 -11.77 -11.15
C PRO A 232 -23.00 -11.75 -12.61
N ALA A 233 -22.21 -11.15 -13.53
CA ALA A 233 -22.49 -11.17 -14.96
C ALA A 233 -22.23 -12.54 -15.60
N LEU A 234 -21.37 -13.36 -15.01
CA LEU A 234 -20.86 -14.62 -15.59
C LEU A 234 -21.17 -15.84 -14.74
N TYR A 235 -21.38 -15.66 -13.43
CA TYR A 235 -21.53 -16.75 -12.47
C TYR A 235 -22.81 -16.58 -11.67
N ALA A 236 -23.55 -17.67 -11.49
CA ALA A 236 -24.70 -17.70 -10.59
C ALA A 236 -24.26 -17.50 -9.13
N PRO A 237 -25.12 -16.94 -8.25
CA PRO A 237 -24.78 -16.72 -6.84
C PRO A 237 -24.39 -17.99 -6.08
N SER A 238 -24.87 -19.17 -6.50
CA SER A 238 -24.48 -20.48 -5.95
C SER A 238 -22.99 -20.77 -6.10
N CYS A 239 -22.33 -20.19 -7.11
CA CYS A 239 -20.89 -20.36 -7.33
C CYS A 239 -20.04 -19.76 -6.20
N ALA A 240 -20.55 -18.76 -5.49
CA ALA A 240 -19.83 -18.13 -4.37
C ALA A 240 -19.86 -18.99 -3.08
N GLN A 241 -20.60 -20.11 -3.07
CA GLN A 241 -20.58 -21.03 -1.94
C GLN A 241 -19.19 -21.64 -1.76
N PRO A 242 -18.63 -21.70 -0.53
CA PRO A 242 -17.29 -22.24 -0.29
C PRO A 242 -17.09 -23.65 -0.84
N THR A 243 -18.14 -24.49 -0.79
CA THR A 243 -18.12 -25.86 -1.34
C THR A 243 -17.93 -25.90 -2.85
N GLU A 244 -18.29 -24.84 -3.58
CA GLU A 244 -18.14 -24.76 -5.03
C GLU A 244 -16.81 -24.11 -5.40
N ILE A 245 -16.57 -22.87 -4.95
CA ILE A 245 -15.40 -22.10 -5.34
C ILE A 245 -14.07 -22.65 -4.79
N LEU A 246 -14.05 -23.13 -3.54
CA LEU A 246 -12.81 -23.66 -2.97
C LEU A 246 -12.47 -25.03 -3.57
N GLN A 247 -13.47 -25.86 -3.88
CA GLN A 247 -13.25 -27.11 -4.62
C GLN A 247 -12.74 -26.84 -6.03
N PHE A 248 -13.24 -25.80 -6.69
CA PHE A 248 -12.76 -25.37 -8.00
C PHE A 248 -11.28 -24.98 -7.97
N LEU A 249 -10.90 -24.06 -7.08
CA LEU A 249 -9.51 -23.61 -6.96
C LEU A 249 -8.58 -24.74 -6.50
N HIS A 250 -9.04 -25.59 -5.59
CA HIS A 250 -8.30 -26.80 -5.20
C HIS A 250 -8.11 -27.75 -6.38
N GLY A 251 -9.13 -27.94 -7.22
CA GLY A 251 -9.04 -28.73 -8.46
C GLY A 251 -8.07 -28.14 -9.47
N ILE A 252 -8.06 -26.81 -9.66
CA ILE A 252 -7.07 -26.12 -10.49
C ILE A 252 -5.66 -26.35 -9.94
N ARG A 253 -5.46 -26.17 -8.62
CA ARG A 253 -4.16 -26.40 -7.96
C ARG A 253 -3.68 -27.84 -8.17
N ALA A 254 -4.57 -28.82 -8.05
CA ALA A 254 -4.25 -30.23 -8.32
C ALA A 254 -3.79 -30.45 -9.77
N LEU A 255 -4.50 -29.89 -10.75
CA LEU A 255 -4.11 -29.97 -12.17
C LEU A 255 -2.77 -29.27 -12.44
N LEU A 256 -2.52 -28.11 -11.84
CA LEU A 256 -1.25 -27.37 -11.96
C LEU A 256 -0.06 -28.19 -11.44
N ARG A 257 -0.25 -28.92 -10.34
CA ARG A 257 0.79 -29.81 -9.80
C ARG A 257 0.96 -31.09 -10.62
N GLN A 258 -0.14 -31.67 -11.11
CA GLN A 258 -0.09 -32.86 -11.98
C GLN A 258 0.58 -32.57 -13.33
N TYR A 259 0.27 -31.42 -13.94
CA TYR A 259 0.78 -30.99 -15.25
C TYR A 259 1.80 -29.84 -15.09
N SER A 260 2.74 -30.00 -14.16
CA SER A 260 3.68 -28.95 -13.75
C SER A 260 4.64 -28.46 -14.84
N SER A 261 4.81 -29.23 -15.92
CA SER A 261 5.64 -28.85 -17.07
C SER A 261 4.84 -28.24 -18.24
N GLN A 262 3.52 -28.07 -18.10
CA GLN A 262 2.65 -27.69 -19.22
C GLN A 262 1.63 -26.61 -18.86
N LEU A 263 1.11 -26.59 -17.63
CA LEU A 263 -0.04 -25.75 -17.27
C LEU A 263 0.38 -24.52 -16.45
N THR A 264 -0.20 -23.37 -16.77
CA THR A 264 -0.13 -22.14 -15.94
C THR A 264 -1.51 -21.48 -15.89
N ALA A 265 -1.80 -20.73 -14.83
CA ALA A 265 -3.10 -20.06 -14.70
C ALA A 265 -2.96 -18.61 -14.22
N ILE A 266 -3.77 -17.72 -14.79
CA ILE A 266 -4.04 -16.38 -14.23
C ILE A 266 -5.53 -16.24 -14.01
N ILE A 267 -5.88 -15.82 -12.79
CA ILE A 267 -7.25 -15.67 -12.31
C ILE A 267 -7.40 -14.24 -11.83
N THR A 268 -8.49 -13.56 -12.19
CA THR A 268 -8.78 -12.20 -11.71
C THR A 268 -10.00 -12.21 -10.80
N LEU A 269 -10.00 -11.40 -9.72
CA LEU A 269 -11.09 -11.33 -8.73
C LEU A 269 -11.42 -9.87 -8.39
N PRO A 270 -12.67 -9.40 -8.59
CA PRO A 270 -13.08 -8.06 -8.18
C PRO A 270 -13.30 -8.00 -6.66
N THR A 271 -12.37 -7.37 -5.93
CA THR A 271 -12.41 -7.31 -4.46
C THR A 271 -13.44 -6.32 -3.92
N SER A 272 -13.98 -5.45 -4.78
CA SER A 272 -15.15 -4.63 -4.44
C SER A 272 -16.43 -5.46 -4.22
N LEU A 273 -16.55 -6.62 -4.88
CA LEU A 273 -17.67 -7.54 -4.67
C LEU A 273 -17.32 -8.63 -3.64
N PHE A 274 -16.06 -9.03 -3.61
CA PHE A 274 -15.54 -10.03 -2.68
C PHE A 274 -14.36 -9.45 -1.88
N PRO A 275 -14.64 -8.74 -0.76
CA PRO A 275 -13.58 -8.09 0.01
C PRO A 275 -12.59 -9.10 0.59
N ARG A 276 -11.31 -8.74 0.56
CA ARG A 276 -10.21 -9.55 1.14
C ARG A 276 -10.31 -9.76 2.65
N SER A 277 -11.05 -8.89 3.34
CA SER A 277 -11.39 -9.05 4.76
C SER A 277 -12.29 -10.25 5.05
N THR A 278 -12.89 -10.85 4.02
CA THR A 278 -13.72 -12.05 4.16
C THR A 278 -12.86 -13.32 4.23
N GLY A 279 -13.27 -14.28 5.07
CA GLY A 279 -12.58 -15.56 5.16
C GLY A 279 -12.57 -16.34 3.84
N LEU A 280 -13.60 -16.18 3.00
CA LEU A 280 -13.69 -16.85 1.70
C LEU A 280 -12.52 -16.47 0.78
N VAL A 281 -12.29 -15.16 0.61
CA VAL A 281 -11.19 -14.65 -0.23
C VAL A 281 -9.85 -15.07 0.34
N ARG A 282 -9.69 -15.03 1.67
CA ARG A 282 -8.45 -15.52 2.30
C ARG A 282 -8.16 -17.00 1.98
N TRP A 283 -9.18 -17.85 1.94
CA TRP A 283 -9.03 -19.24 1.50
C TRP A 283 -8.69 -19.35 0.01
N MET A 284 -9.25 -18.48 -0.84
CA MET A 284 -8.91 -18.43 -2.27
C MET A 284 -7.44 -18.04 -2.48
N GLU A 285 -6.95 -17.02 -1.77
CA GLU A 285 -5.55 -16.60 -1.77
C GLU A 285 -4.61 -17.75 -1.39
N LEU A 286 -4.94 -18.52 -0.34
CA LEU A 286 -4.13 -19.65 0.14
C LEU A 286 -4.07 -20.82 -0.86
N LEU A 287 -5.08 -20.97 -1.70
CA LEU A 287 -5.09 -22.00 -2.75
C LEU A 287 -4.31 -21.56 -4.00
N CYS A 288 -3.99 -20.28 -4.12
CA CYS A 288 -3.21 -19.72 -5.22
C CYS A 288 -1.73 -19.60 -4.87
N ASP A 289 -0.85 -19.69 -5.87
CA ASP A 289 0.61 -19.68 -5.64
C ASP A 289 1.18 -18.26 -5.53
N GLY A 290 0.58 -17.32 -6.26
CA GLY A 290 0.85 -15.89 -6.15
C GLY A 290 -0.44 -15.09 -6.05
N VAL A 291 -0.38 -13.97 -5.32
CA VAL A 291 -1.49 -13.04 -5.12
C VAL A 291 -0.93 -11.62 -5.23
N VAL A 292 -1.48 -10.85 -6.16
CA VAL A 292 -1.21 -9.42 -6.34
C VAL A 292 -2.52 -8.65 -6.33
N GLU A 293 -2.53 -7.45 -5.78
CA GLU A 293 -3.71 -6.58 -5.72
C GLU A 293 -3.43 -5.26 -6.45
N LEU A 294 -4.33 -4.90 -7.34
CA LEU A 294 -4.39 -3.62 -8.01
C LEU A 294 -5.34 -2.70 -7.25
N ILE A 295 -4.85 -1.53 -6.87
CA ILE A 295 -5.60 -0.47 -6.22
C ILE A 295 -5.60 0.76 -7.14
N PRO A 296 -6.58 0.88 -8.04
CA PRO A 296 -6.77 2.07 -8.87
C PRO A 296 -6.91 3.32 -8.00
N LEU A 297 -6.22 4.38 -8.37
CA LEU A 297 -6.38 5.68 -7.75
C LEU A 297 -7.58 6.41 -8.39
N PRO A 298 -8.43 7.09 -7.61
CA PRO A 298 -9.51 7.88 -8.18
C PRO A 298 -8.92 8.97 -9.08
N ALA A 299 -9.45 9.07 -10.31
CA ALA A 299 -9.13 10.21 -11.17
C ALA A 299 -9.55 11.49 -10.43
N ASN A 300 -8.63 12.43 -10.21
CA ASN A 300 -8.97 13.72 -9.62
C ASN A 300 -9.58 14.60 -10.73
N PRO A 301 -10.91 14.82 -10.76
CA PRO A 301 -11.54 15.63 -11.80
C PRO A 301 -11.16 17.12 -11.71
N ALA A 302 -10.50 17.54 -10.62
CA ALA A 302 -10.02 18.91 -10.39
C ALA A 302 -8.51 19.08 -10.60
N ALA A 303 -7.80 18.06 -11.08
CA ALA A 303 -6.37 18.22 -11.41
C ALA A 303 -6.24 19.18 -12.62
N PRO A 304 -5.42 20.24 -12.51
CA PRO A 304 -5.19 21.13 -13.64
C PRO A 304 -4.59 20.35 -14.82
N PRO A 305 -4.87 20.75 -16.08
CA PRO A 305 -4.24 20.12 -17.24
C PRO A 305 -2.71 20.16 -17.08
N PRO A 306 -1.99 19.11 -17.51
CA PRO A 306 -0.53 19.06 -17.35
C PRO A 306 0.09 20.31 -17.96
N SER A 307 0.90 21.01 -17.16
CA SER A 307 1.62 22.18 -17.60
C SER A 307 2.54 21.78 -18.77
N SER A 308 2.73 22.67 -19.74
CA SER A 308 3.62 22.41 -20.89
C SER A 308 5.12 22.48 -20.53
N SER A 309 5.46 22.30 -19.25
CA SER A 309 6.85 22.30 -18.78
C SER A 309 7.58 21.07 -19.32
N LYS A 310 8.84 21.24 -19.75
CA LYS A 310 9.68 20.15 -20.26
C LYS A 310 10.09 19.13 -19.16
N SER A 311 9.70 19.36 -17.90
CA SER A 311 10.07 18.56 -16.73
C SER A 311 8.96 17.64 -16.23
N ASP A 312 7.71 17.82 -16.66
CA ASP A 312 6.61 16.97 -16.24
C ASP A 312 6.65 15.60 -16.92
N PRO A 313 6.46 14.47 -16.19
CA PRO A 313 6.25 13.19 -16.83
C PRO A 313 5.00 13.29 -17.71
N LYS A 314 5.11 12.82 -18.97
CA LYS A 314 3.97 12.77 -19.89
C LYS A 314 2.77 12.16 -19.15
N PRO A 315 1.52 12.62 -19.38
CA PRO A 315 0.34 12.11 -18.68
C PRO A 315 0.17 10.58 -18.75
N SER A 316 0.77 9.93 -19.76
CA SER A 316 0.83 8.47 -19.88
C SER A 316 1.76 7.74 -18.89
N ASP A 317 2.70 8.44 -18.25
CA ASP A 317 3.67 7.90 -17.29
C ASP A 317 3.30 8.24 -15.83
N GLN A 318 2.16 8.92 -15.60
CA GLN A 318 1.64 9.13 -14.24
C GLN A 318 1.05 7.82 -13.66
N PRO A 319 1.25 7.56 -12.36
CA PRO A 319 0.70 6.36 -11.72
C PRO A 319 -0.83 6.44 -11.68
N GLN A 320 -1.48 5.44 -12.27
CA GLN A 320 -2.95 5.32 -12.28
C GLN A 320 -3.49 4.48 -11.13
N GLY A 321 -2.60 3.77 -10.43
CA GLY A 321 -2.93 2.99 -9.26
C GLY A 321 -1.70 2.46 -8.54
N LEU A 322 -1.92 1.88 -7.37
CA LEU A 322 -0.94 1.16 -6.58
C LEU A 322 -1.04 -0.34 -6.85
N LEU A 323 0.08 -1.06 -6.73
CA LEU A 323 0.13 -2.51 -6.81
C LEU A 323 0.73 -3.06 -5.52
N ASN A 324 0.01 -3.96 -4.86
CA ASN A 324 0.49 -4.68 -3.70
C ASN A 324 0.79 -6.13 -4.07
N VAL A 325 1.90 -6.66 -3.55
CA VAL A 325 2.28 -8.06 -3.73
C VAL A 325 2.13 -8.77 -2.39
N TYR A 326 1.25 -9.76 -2.31
CA TYR A 326 1.02 -10.52 -1.08
C TYR A 326 1.76 -11.83 -1.07
N THR A 327 1.70 -12.56 -2.18
CA THR A 327 2.44 -13.81 -2.37
C THR A 327 2.97 -13.88 -3.79
N LEU A 328 4.10 -14.57 -3.94
CA LEU A 328 4.77 -14.81 -5.21
C LEU A 328 4.95 -16.32 -5.38
N PRO A 329 4.69 -16.87 -6.58
CA PRO A 329 4.82 -18.30 -6.83
C PRO A 329 6.22 -18.80 -6.48
N ILE A 330 6.30 -20.00 -5.91
CA ILE A 330 7.54 -20.70 -5.49
C ILE A 330 8.28 -20.05 -4.31
N TYR A 331 8.45 -18.73 -4.31
CA TYR A 331 9.18 -18.01 -3.27
C TYR A 331 8.54 -18.18 -1.88
N HIS A 332 7.22 -17.96 -1.78
CA HIS A 332 6.52 -18.09 -0.50
C HIS A 332 6.36 -19.56 -0.06
N GLU A 333 6.29 -20.50 -1.00
CA GLU A 333 6.26 -21.94 -0.69
C GLU A 333 7.58 -22.42 -0.06
N LYS A 334 8.70 -21.78 -0.40
CA LYS A 334 10.03 -22.08 0.17
C LYS A 334 10.31 -21.37 1.51
N GLY A 335 9.33 -20.69 2.11
CA GLY A 335 9.48 -20.02 3.41
C GLY A 335 9.79 -18.51 3.34
N GLY A 336 9.76 -17.90 2.15
CA GLY A 336 9.46 -16.47 1.94
C GLY A 336 10.21 -15.40 2.76
N GLY A 337 11.47 -15.60 3.16
CA GLY A 337 12.17 -14.73 4.13
C GLY A 337 13.58 -14.27 3.76
N GLY A 338 13.92 -14.15 2.47
CA GLY A 338 15.23 -13.67 2.01
C GLY A 338 15.32 -12.15 1.84
N ALA A 339 16.49 -11.57 2.06
CA ALA A 339 16.78 -10.15 1.83
C ALA A 339 16.84 -9.76 0.33
N GLU A 340 16.70 -10.72 -0.59
CA GLU A 340 17.03 -10.55 -2.01
C GLU A 340 15.89 -10.03 -2.90
N THR A 341 14.66 -9.87 -2.39
CA THR A 341 13.53 -9.30 -3.15
C THR A 341 13.01 -8.01 -2.51
N SER A 342 13.79 -6.92 -2.65
CA SER A 342 13.42 -5.55 -2.23
C SER A 342 12.01 -5.12 -2.73
N ALA A 343 11.59 -5.65 -3.88
CA ALA A 343 10.27 -5.41 -4.48
C ALA A 343 9.07 -5.79 -3.58
N PHE A 344 9.25 -6.64 -2.56
CA PHE A 344 8.17 -6.98 -1.61
C PHE A 344 7.92 -5.88 -0.56
N ARG A 345 8.90 -5.00 -0.31
CA ARG A 345 8.80 -3.91 0.69
C ARG A 345 8.55 -2.54 0.08
N GLU A 346 8.75 -2.40 -1.23
CA GLU A 346 8.53 -1.16 -1.94
C GLU A 346 7.05 -1.03 -2.30
N THR A 347 6.47 0.15 -2.06
CA THR A 347 5.14 0.47 -2.61
C THR A 347 5.28 0.54 -4.13
N LEU A 348 4.55 -0.29 -4.87
CA LEU A 348 4.59 -0.28 -6.34
C LEU A 348 3.40 0.50 -6.88
N SER A 349 3.54 0.99 -8.10
CA SER A 349 2.50 1.65 -8.85
C SER A 349 2.41 1.09 -10.25
N PHE A 350 1.22 1.20 -10.84
CA PHE A 350 1.00 0.84 -12.23
C PHE A 350 0.51 2.03 -13.04
N SER A 351 0.95 2.09 -14.28
CA SER A 351 0.49 3.03 -15.31
C SER A 351 0.18 2.25 -16.58
N LEU A 352 -0.92 2.56 -17.23
CA LEU A 352 -1.36 1.97 -18.47
C LEU A 352 -1.32 3.01 -19.58
N SER A 353 -0.55 2.72 -20.62
CA SER A 353 -0.53 3.48 -21.86
C SER A 353 -1.07 2.63 -22.99
N ALA A 354 -1.84 3.22 -23.90
CA ALA A 354 -2.36 2.49 -25.06
C ALA A 354 -1.22 1.91 -25.93
N SER A 355 -0.13 2.67 -26.13
CA SER A 355 0.99 2.27 -26.99
C SER A 355 2.10 1.53 -26.27
N LYS A 356 2.41 1.87 -25.01
CA LYS A 356 3.47 1.23 -24.23
C LYS A 356 3.00 0.03 -23.40
N GLY A 357 1.69 -0.20 -23.32
CA GLY A 357 1.09 -1.23 -22.47
C GLY A 357 1.07 -0.86 -20.99
N LEU A 358 0.90 -1.86 -20.12
CA LEU A 358 0.92 -1.68 -18.67
C LEU A 358 2.35 -1.76 -18.15
N ALA A 359 2.75 -0.78 -17.35
CA ALA A 359 4.05 -0.72 -16.69
C ALA A 359 3.88 -0.67 -15.17
N ILE A 360 4.62 -1.51 -14.46
CA ILE A 360 4.71 -1.55 -13.00
C ILE A 360 6.08 -0.99 -12.59
N LYS A 361 6.10 -0.01 -11.69
CA LYS A 361 7.32 0.66 -11.21
C LYS A 361 7.19 0.99 -9.72
N PRO A 362 8.31 1.13 -8.98
CA PRO A 362 8.27 1.68 -7.62
C PRO A 362 7.49 3.00 -7.59
N TYR A 363 6.51 3.08 -6.69
CA TYR A 363 5.73 4.29 -6.50
C TYR A 363 6.64 5.35 -5.90
N SER A 364 6.98 6.32 -6.74
CA SER A 364 7.61 7.54 -6.31
C SER A 364 6.52 8.58 -6.23
N LEU A 365 6.38 9.22 -5.07
CA LEU A 365 5.56 10.42 -4.99
C LEU A 365 6.10 11.39 -6.05
N PRO A 366 5.23 11.99 -6.88
CA PRO A 366 5.68 13.05 -7.77
C PRO A 366 6.47 14.06 -6.91
N PRO A 367 7.57 14.64 -7.45
CA PRO A 367 8.20 15.76 -6.81
C PRO A 367 7.06 16.69 -6.42
N MET A 368 6.98 17.04 -5.14
CA MET A 368 6.17 18.19 -4.81
C MET A 368 6.83 19.30 -5.59
N GLU A 369 6.21 19.72 -6.70
CA GLU A 369 6.33 21.11 -7.08
C GLU A 369 6.10 21.86 -5.78
N ASP A 370 6.89 22.90 -5.52
CA ASP A 370 6.48 23.90 -4.56
C ASP A 370 5.14 24.40 -5.11
N ASP A 371 4.06 23.72 -4.73
CA ASP A 371 2.67 24.08 -4.88
C ASP A 371 2.54 25.32 -4.00
N THR A 372 3.14 26.38 -4.52
CA THR A 372 2.68 27.74 -4.44
C THR A 372 1.39 27.86 -5.24
N GLN A 373 0.51 26.84 -5.15
CA GLN A 373 -0.90 27.10 -4.94
C GLN A 373 -0.98 27.91 -3.64
N LYS A 374 -0.75 29.20 -3.81
CA LYS A 374 -1.34 30.23 -2.98
C LYS A 374 -2.84 30.06 -3.17
N GLU A 375 -3.43 29.06 -2.50
CA GLU A 375 -4.74 29.29 -1.89
C GLU A 375 -4.65 30.64 -1.18
N ASN A 376 -5.74 31.38 -1.06
CA ASN A 376 -5.74 32.61 -0.28
C ASN A 376 -5.46 32.27 1.21
N VAL A 377 -4.21 31.98 1.55
CA VAL A 377 -3.68 31.57 2.87
C VAL A 377 -3.80 32.73 3.85
N ALA A 378 -3.95 33.95 3.35
CA ALA A 378 -3.95 35.18 4.14
C ALA A 378 -5.11 35.29 5.15
N ASP A 379 -6.16 34.46 5.08
CA ASP A 379 -7.36 34.64 5.91
C ASP A 379 -7.80 33.40 6.72
N ARG A 380 -7.08 32.27 6.63
CA ARG A 380 -7.43 31.07 7.42
C ARG A 380 -6.85 31.19 8.83
N GLN A 381 -7.74 31.37 9.82
CA GLN A 381 -7.37 31.33 11.23
C GLN A 381 -7.70 29.98 11.88
N VAL A 382 -6.71 29.36 12.52
CA VAL A 382 -6.86 28.12 13.27
C VAL A 382 -7.34 28.40 14.69
N ARG A 383 -8.30 27.62 15.19
CA ARG A 383 -8.77 27.74 16.58
C ARG A 383 -7.94 26.87 17.51
N ILE A 384 -7.23 27.49 18.46
CA ILE A 384 -6.52 26.80 19.53
C ILE A 384 -7.42 26.77 20.78
N SER A 385 -7.73 25.58 21.29
CA SER A 385 -8.50 25.40 22.53
C SER A 385 -7.57 25.39 23.75
N ARG A 386 -7.72 26.35 24.66
CA ARG A 386 -7.06 26.35 25.98
C ARG A 386 -7.89 25.53 26.96
N ILE A 387 -7.35 24.40 27.41
CA ILE A 387 -8.01 23.51 28.39
C ILE A 387 -7.01 23.15 29.48
N GLY A 388 -7.29 23.54 30.74
CA GLY A 388 -6.44 23.20 31.88
C GLY A 388 -4.98 23.68 31.74
N GLY A 389 -4.77 24.85 31.12
CA GLY A 389 -3.44 25.42 30.86
C GLY A 389 -2.73 24.84 29.62
N ARG A 390 -3.32 23.89 28.91
CA ARG A 390 -2.78 23.30 27.68
C ARG A 390 -3.43 23.86 26.43
N TYR A 391 -2.69 23.86 25.33
CA TYR A 391 -3.12 24.38 24.03
C TYR A 391 -3.36 23.22 23.08
N LEU A 392 -4.63 22.98 22.73
CA LEU A 392 -5.04 21.77 22.02
C LEU A 392 -5.68 22.10 20.66
N LEU A 393 -5.36 21.28 19.66
CA LEU A 393 -6.02 21.29 18.36
C LEU A 393 -6.69 19.94 18.10
N PHE A 394 -7.97 20.01 17.72
CA PHE A 394 -8.84 18.84 17.56
C PHE A 394 -9.24 18.57 16.11
N ASP A 395 -8.97 19.51 15.19
CA ASP A 395 -9.30 19.40 13.77
C ASP A 395 -8.07 18.97 12.95
N LEU A 396 -8.21 17.91 12.17
CA LEU A 396 -7.13 17.37 11.34
C LEU A 396 -6.70 18.35 10.25
N ASP A 397 -7.65 19.09 9.67
CA ASP A 397 -7.35 20.04 8.60
C ASP A 397 -6.52 21.22 9.13
N ASP A 398 -6.81 21.64 10.36
CA ASP A 398 -6.05 22.69 11.04
C ASP A 398 -4.65 22.20 11.42
N VAL A 399 -4.51 20.95 11.89
CA VAL A 399 -3.20 20.32 12.13
C VAL A 399 -2.37 20.27 10.84
N ALA A 400 -2.98 19.83 9.74
CA ALA A 400 -2.30 19.76 8.44
C ALA A 400 -1.89 21.16 7.95
N TYR A 401 -2.74 22.16 8.15
CA TYR A 401 -2.47 23.55 7.78
C TYR A 401 -1.27 24.12 8.55
N ILE A 402 -1.25 24.03 9.90
CA ILE A 402 -0.14 24.58 10.69
C ILE A 402 1.20 23.90 10.38
N ARG A 403 1.18 22.59 10.09
CA ARG A 403 2.40 21.85 9.75
C ARG A 403 2.95 22.26 8.39
N ARG A 404 2.09 22.43 7.39
CA ARG A 404 2.50 22.78 6.02
C ARG A 404 2.90 24.25 5.87
N HIS A 405 2.13 25.16 6.47
CA HIS A 405 2.32 26.60 6.25
C HIS A 405 3.11 27.30 7.35
N HIS A 406 3.16 26.73 8.56
CA HIS A 406 3.87 27.32 9.69
C HIS A 406 5.00 26.43 10.24
N GLY A 407 5.24 25.22 9.71
CA GLY A 407 6.36 24.38 10.14
C GLY A 407 6.25 23.84 11.58
N ILE A 408 5.08 23.93 12.20
CA ILE A 408 4.82 23.50 13.58
C ILE A 408 4.30 22.06 13.58
N CYS A 409 5.03 21.16 14.23
CA CYS A 409 4.70 19.73 14.24
C CYS A 409 3.84 19.31 15.44
N ALA A 410 4.01 19.95 16.60
CA ALA A 410 3.32 19.64 17.85
C ALA A 410 3.45 18.17 18.29
N ILE A 411 2.72 17.78 19.35
CA ILE A 411 2.69 16.39 19.85
C ILE A 411 1.26 15.85 19.83
N PHE A 412 1.04 14.69 19.25
CA PHE A 412 -0.24 13.98 19.42
C PHE A 412 -0.36 13.48 20.86
N THR A 413 -1.43 13.83 21.57
CA THR A 413 -1.64 13.46 22.97
C THR A 413 -2.92 12.68 23.21
N GLY A 414 -3.79 12.55 22.20
CA GLY A 414 -4.99 11.73 22.27
C GLY A 414 -4.71 10.24 22.11
N THR A 415 -5.56 9.40 22.68
CA THR A 415 -5.61 7.97 22.33
C THR A 415 -6.50 7.77 21.11
N MET A 416 -6.16 6.80 20.26
CA MET A 416 -7.03 6.46 19.14
C MET A 416 -8.38 5.97 19.68
N PRO A 417 -9.52 6.52 19.21
CA PRO A 417 -10.83 6.13 19.72
C PRO A 417 -11.15 4.63 19.56
N GLN A 418 -10.54 3.97 18.57
CA GLN A 418 -10.66 2.53 18.32
C GLN A 418 -9.77 1.66 19.21
N GLY A 419 -8.83 2.27 19.94
CA GLY A 419 -7.85 1.60 20.81
C GLY A 419 -7.49 2.45 22.02
N PRO A 420 -8.40 2.65 23.00
CA PRO A 420 -8.21 3.57 24.13
C PRO A 420 -7.08 3.15 25.08
N THR A 421 -6.63 1.89 25.02
CA THR A 421 -5.49 1.37 25.80
C THR A 421 -4.18 1.38 25.02
N GLN A 422 -4.17 1.91 23.79
CA GLN A 422 -3.00 1.95 22.93
C GLN A 422 -2.39 3.35 22.93
N ASN A 423 -1.33 3.52 23.71
CA ASN A 423 -0.57 4.78 23.77
C ASN A 423 0.48 4.90 22.66
N VAL A 424 0.63 3.87 21.80
CA VAL A 424 1.65 3.82 20.74
C VAL A 424 1.20 4.54 19.47
N PHE A 425 -0.09 4.43 19.13
CA PHE A 425 -0.68 5.16 18.00
C PHE A 425 -1.57 6.25 18.59
N LEU A 426 -0.97 7.42 18.78
CA LEU A 426 -1.65 8.59 19.33
C LEU A 426 -2.53 9.21 18.24
N GLY A 427 -3.75 9.57 18.62
CA GLY A 427 -4.69 10.30 17.78
C GLY A 427 -4.79 11.76 18.19
N LEU A 428 -5.73 12.49 17.57
CA LEU A 428 -6.07 13.84 18.01
C LEU A 428 -6.62 13.83 19.45
N PRO A 429 -6.39 14.90 20.24
CA PRO A 429 -5.81 16.18 19.84
C PRO A 429 -4.28 16.15 19.68
N ILE A 430 -3.75 17.16 18.99
CA ILE A 430 -2.36 17.58 19.19
C ILE A 430 -2.29 18.65 20.28
N GLU A 431 -1.23 18.59 21.07
CA GLU A 431 -0.86 19.58 22.08
C GLU A 431 0.27 20.44 21.52
N LEU A 432 0.00 21.75 21.45
CA LEU A 432 0.98 22.79 21.14
C LEU A 432 1.71 23.18 22.42
N TYR A 433 3.00 23.48 22.30
CA TYR A 433 3.70 24.24 23.32
C TYR A 433 3.13 25.65 23.45
N ALA A 434 3.34 26.28 24.61
CA ALA A 434 2.84 27.62 24.87
C ALA A 434 3.47 28.63 23.89
N GLU A 435 4.76 28.45 23.62
CA GLU A 435 5.59 29.23 22.72
C GLU A 435 5.16 29.05 21.26
N GLU A 436 4.79 27.83 20.86
CA GLU A 436 4.23 27.54 19.52
C GLU A 436 2.85 28.18 19.34
N ALA A 437 2.00 28.10 20.36
CA ALA A 437 0.70 28.77 20.35
C ALA A 437 0.87 30.29 20.26
N ARG A 438 1.84 30.86 21.00
CA ARG A 438 2.17 32.29 20.94
C ARG A 438 2.64 32.70 19.54
N LEU A 439 3.53 31.93 18.92
CA LEU A 439 4.03 32.18 17.57
C LEU A 439 2.90 32.23 16.53
N LEU A 440 1.92 31.32 16.62
CA LEU A 440 0.76 31.32 15.73
C LEU A 440 -0.16 32.53 15.94
N LEU A 441 -0.30 32.99 17.19
CA LEU A 441 -1.05 34.21 17.52
C LEU A 441 -0.36 35.46 16.96
N ASP A 442 0.95 35.57 17.12
CA ASP A 442 1.75 36.70 16.64
C ASP A 442 1.71 36.80 15.10
N LYS A 443 1.69 35.65 14.41
CA LYS A 443 1.49 35.55 12.96
C LYS A 443 0.06 35.80 12.48
N LYS A 444 -0.90 36.03 13.40
CA LYS A 444 -2.34 36.15 13.13
C LYS A 444 -2.96 34.92 12.43
N ALA A 445 -2.26 33.78 12.47
CA ALA A 445 -2.65 32.53 11.83
C ALA A 445 -3.57 31.67 12.72
N ALA A 446 -3.66 32.00 14.01
CA ALA A 446 -4.55 31.33 14.94
C ALA A 446 -5.20 32.32 15.91
N TYR A 447 -6.24 31.85 16.60
CA TYR A 447 -6.85 32.54 17.73
C TYR A 447 -7.06 31.57 18.89
N LEU A 448 -6.97 32.10 20.11
CA LEU A 448 -7.07 31.33 21.35
C LEU A 448 -8.50 31.39 21.91
N VAL A 449 -9.03 30.25 22.32
CA VAL A 449 -10.36 30.12 22.92
C VAL A 449 -10.25 29.36 24.23
N ASP A 450 -10.74 29.95 25.32
CA ASP A 450 -10.93 29.23 26.58
C ASP A 450 -12.23 28.44 26.51
N GLU A 451 -12.12 27.21 26.02
CA GLU A 451 -13.27 26.36 25.73
C GLU A 451 -14.00 25.96 27.01
N ALA A 452 -13.31 25.81 28.15
CA ALA A 452 -13.92 25.49 29.43
C ALA A 452 -14.78 26.66 29.94
N ALA A 453 -14.24 27.88 29.91
CA ALA A 453 -14.96 29.07 30.33
C ALA A 453 -16.15 29.38 29.40
N GLU A 454 -15.97 29.23 28.08
CA GLU A 454 -17.02 29.48 27.10
C GLU A 454 -18.13 28.42 27.16
N HIS A 455 -17.78 27.14 27.30
CA HIS A 455 -18.78 26.09 27.48
C HIS A 455 -19.61 26.32 28.76
N LEU A 456 -18.97 26.73 29.85
CA LEU A 456 -19.65 27.07 31.10
C LEU A 456 -20.54 28.31 30.96
N SER A 457 -20.11 29.33 30.22
CA SER A 457 -20.91 30.54 30.00
C SER A 457 -22.13 30.25 29.11
N GLN A 458 -21.96 29.47 28.04
CA GLN A 458 -23.05 29.01 27.19
C GLN A 458 -24.06 28.16 27.97
N LEU A 459 -23.58 27.21 28.79
CA LEU A 459 -24.46 26.42 29.66
C LEU A 459 -25.22 27.29 30.65
N LYS A 460 -24.62 28.36 31.19
CA LYS A 460 -25.30 29.30 32.09
C LYS A 460 -26.30 30.20 31.35
N ALA A 461 -26.01 30.59 30.12
CA ALA A 461 -26.89 31.43 29.30
C ALA A 461 -28.08 30.69 28.69
N MET A 462 -28.02 29.36 28.55
CA MET A 462 -29.12 28.55 28.03
C MET A 462 -30.36 28.59 28.94
N ASP A 463 -31.55 28.55 28.33
CA ASP A 463 -32.80 28.36 29.05
C ASP A 463 -32.79 27.06 29.87
N SER A 464 -33.49 27.05 31.01
CA SER A 464 -33.52 25.90 31.92
C SER A 464 -34.01 24.61 31.25
N SER A 465 -34.96 24.72 30.31
CA SER A 465 -35.47 23.60 29.50
C SER A 465 -34.42 23.08 28.52
N VAL A 466 -33.81 23.97 27.73
CA VAL A 466 -32.78 23.62 26.73
C VAL A 466 -31.56 23.00 27.40
N ARG A 467 -31.14 23.53 28.55
CA ARG A 467 -30.06 22.96 29.36
C ARG A 467 -30.40 21.54 29.82
N LYS A 468 -31.63 21.32 30.27
CA LYS A 468 -32.09 20.00 30.73
C LYS A 468 -32.10 18.99 29.57
N ASP A 469 -32.64 19.37 28.42
CA ASP A 469 -32.66 18.54 27.22
C ASP A 469 -31.24 18.20 26.73
N TYR A 470 -30.33 19.17 26.78
CA TYR A 470 -28.92 18.96 26.46
C TYR A 470 -28.25 17.96 27.42
N LEU A 471 -28.42 18.14 28.74
CA LEU A 471 -27.87 17.22 29.74
C LEU A 471 -28.47 15.81 29.60
N ASP A 472 -29.75 15.71 29.28
CA ASP A 472 -30.42 14.44 29.06
C ASP A 472 -29.95 13.77 27.75
N SER A 473 -29.63 14.54 26.71
CA SER A 473 -28.98 14.04 25.50
C SER A 473 -27.59 13.45 25.78
N LEU A 474 -26.77 14.11 26.64
CA LEU A 474 -25.46 13.61 27.06
C LEU A 474 -25.58 12.33 27.90
N LYS A 475 -26.55 12.27 28.82
CA LYS A 475 -26.83 11.05 29.61
C LYS A 475 -27.29 9.91 28.70
N ALA A 476 -28.15 10.18 27.73
CA ALA A 476 -28.61 9.18 26.76
C ALA A 476 -27.46 8.67 25.90
N GLN A 477 -26.58 9.56 25.42
CA GLN A 477 -25.39 9.20 24.65
C GLN A 477 -24.44 8.33 25.49
N ARG A 478 -24.15 8.73 26.74
CA ARG A 478 -23.34 7.93 27.68
C ARG A 478 -23.94 6.55 27.92
N LYS A 479 -25.24 6.46 28.18
CA LYS A 479 -25.94 5.19 28.42
C LYS A 479 -25.88 4.29 27.18
N SER A 480 -26.04 4.87 25.99
CA SER A 480 -25.94 4.12 24.72
C SER A 480 -24.53 3.58 24.48
N ALA A 481 -23.49 4.36 24.79
CA ALA A 481 -22.10 3.93 24.68
C ALA A 481 -21.75 2.83 25.70
N GLN A 482 -22.24 2.95 26.94
CA GLN A 482 -22.08 1.92 27.98
C GLN A 482 -22.75 0.60 27.58
N LEU A 483 -23.99 0.64 27.09
CA LEU A 483 -24.70 -0.55 26.60
C LEU A 483 -23.99 -1.19 25.42
N ALA A 484 -23.48 -0.39 24.47
CA ALA A 484 -22.69 -0.90 23.35
C ALA A 484 -21.41 -1.60 23.83
N PHE A 485 -20.68 -1.00 24.78
CA PHE A 485 -19.46 -1.59 25.35
C PHE A 485 -19.74 -2.89 26.11
N GLU A 486 -20.80 -2.92 26.92
CA GLU A 486 -21.23 -4.12 27.64
C GLU A 486 -21.65 -5.24 26.67
N ASN A 487 -22.39 -4.92 25.61
CA ASN A 487 -22.80 -5.88 24.60
C ASN A 487 -21.58 -6.47 23.87
N THR A 488 -20.64 -5.62 23.44
CA THR A 488 -19.38 -6.08 22.82
C THR A 488 -18.58 -6.96 23.77
N ARG A 489 -18.48 -6.58 25.05
CA ARG A 489 -17.78 -7.40 26.07
C ARG A 489 -18.46 -8.74 26.31
N LYS A 490 -19.80 -8.79 26.30
CA LYS A 490 -20.58 -10.03 26.41
C LYS A 490 -20.38 -10.93 25.17
N VAL A 491 -20.34 -10.34 23.97
CA VAL A 491 -20.07 -11.06 22.71
C VAL A 491 -18.65 -11.62 22.69
N GLN A 492 -17.64 -10.83 23.05
CA GLN A 492 -16.26 -11.30 23.15
C GLN A 492 -16.09 -12.39 24.21
N ARG A 493 -16.74 -12.25 25.38
CA ARG A 493 -16.69 -13.27 26.43
C ARG A 493 -17.37 -14.58 26.01
N SER A 494 -18.49 -14.50 25.29
CA SER A 494 -19.18 -15.70 24.79
C SER A 494 -18.42 -16.39 23.65
N GLN A 495 -17.76 -15.62 22.78
CA GLN A 495 -16.83 -16.14 21.77
C GLN A 495 -15.62 -16.83 22.41
N ALA A 496 -14.97 -16.18 23.38
CA ALA A 496 -13.83 -16.77 24.11
C ALA A 496 -14.23 -18.06 24.87
N LEU A 497 -15.44 -18.11 25.46
CA LEU A 497 -15.94 -19.33 26.11
C LEU A 497 -16.18 -20.45 25.09
N ARG A 498 -16.76 -20.13 23.92
CA ARG A 498 -16.99 -21.09 22.83
C ARG A 498 -15.67 -21.63 22.28
N GLU A 499 -14.66 -20.79 22.12
CA GLU A 499 -13.33 -21.22 21.70
C GLU A 499 -12.65 -22.13 22.74
N ARG A 500 -12.80 -21.81 24.03
CA ARG A 500 -12.30 -22.67 25.12
C ARG A 500 -13.00 -24.02 25.16
N GLN A 501 -14.32 -24.05 24.99
CA GLN A 501 -15.10 -25.29 24.93
C GLN A 501 -14.80 -26.11 23.68
N ALA A 502 -14.57 -25.47 22.54
CA ALA A 502 -14.13 -26.14 21.31
C ALA A 502 -12.74 -26.77 21.46
N LYS A 503 -11.79 -26.06 22.09
CA LYS A 503 -10.45 -26.59 22.38
C LYS A 503 -10.48 -27.74 23.40
N ALA A 504 -11.33 -27.68 24.42
CA ALA A 504 -11.48 -28.75 25.41
C ALA A 504 -12.12 -30.02 24.80
N LYS A 505 -13.07 -29.88 23.86
CA LYS A 505 -13.67 -31.02 23.14
C LYS A 505 -12.71 -31.73 22.18
N VAL A 506 -11.71 -31.03 21.67
CA VAL A 506 -10.67 -31.62 20.80
C VAL A 506 -9.58 -32.32 21.63
N ALA A 507 -9.31 -31.85 22.85
CA ALA A 507 -8.31 -32.44 23.74
C ALA A 507 -8.74 -33.75 24.43
N ASN A 508 -10.05 -34.03 24.51
CA ASN A 508 -10.60 -35.19 25.24
C ASN A 508 -11.02 -36.37 24.32
N LYS A 509 -10.52 -36.42 23.08
CA LYS A 509 -10.69 -37.58 22.19
C LYS A 509 -9.40 -38.40 22.20
N ASP A 510 -9.38 -39.47 22.99
CA ASP A 510 -8.37 -40.53 22.91
C ASP A 510 -8.45 -41.27 21.56
N PRO A 511 -7.32 -41.78 21.02
CA PRO A 511 -7.24 -42.28 19.65
C PRO A 511 -7.55 -43.78 19.47
N ASP A 512 -8.04 -44.50 20.48
CA ASP A 512 -8.30 -45.94 20.38
C ASP A 512 -9.76 -46.30 20.70
N SER A 513 -10.60 -46.28 19.66
CA SER A 513 -11.76 -47.18 19.51
C SER A 513 -12.44 -46.85 18.18
N ALA A 514 -11.98 -47.51 17.11
CA ALA A 514 -12.71 -47.61 15.86
C ALA A 514 -13.14 -49.08 15.70
N ALA A 515 -14.30 -49.43 16.24
CA ALA A 515 -15.10 -50.57 15.75
C ALA A 515 -16.52 -50.59 16.36
N GLN A 516 -17.50 -50.62 15.46
CA GLN A 516 -18.89 -51.07 15.61
C GLN A 516 -19.92 -50.14 16.27
N GLY A 517 -21.06 -50.00 15.57
CA GLY A 517 -22.37 -49.82 16.20
C GLY A 517 -23.18 -48.61 15.72
N ASP A 518 -24.13 -48.88 14.84
CA ASP A 518 -25.17 -48.02 14.27
C ASP A 518 -26.14 -47.43 15.33
N GLY A 519 -26.84 -46.33 14.98
CA GLY A 519 -28.05 -45.91 15.69
C GLY A 519 -28.23 -44.40 15.94
N SER A 520 -28.94 -43.75 15.01
CA SER A 520 -29.79 -42.55 15.22
C SER A 520 -29.12 -41.25 15.72
N LEU A 521 -28.79 -40.35 14.77
CA LEU A 521 -28.40 -38.96 15.04
C LEU A 521 -29.21 -37.94 14.21
N PHE A 522 -30.42 -38.31 13.82
CA PHE A 522 -31.42 -37.41 13.24
C PHE A 522 -32.66 -37.45 14.12
N ASP A 523 -32.72 -36.56 15.11
CA ASP A 523 -34.01 -36.02 15.55
C ASP A 523 -33.93 -34.51 15.74
N SER A 524 -35.01 -33.86 15.36
CA SER A 524 -35.08 -32.50 14.84
C SER A 524 -35.70 -31.55 15.86
N ARG A 525 -35.30 -30.27 15.85
CA ARG A 525 -36.24 -29.15 16.02
C ARG A 525 -35.62 -27.81 15.60
N PRO A 526 -36.17 -27.11 14.58
CA PRO A 526 -35.82 -25.73 14.31
C PRO A 526 -36.52 -24.81 15.31
N ALA A 527 -35.75 -23.96 15.99
CA ALA A 527 -36.31 -22.84 16.75
C ALA A 527 -36.84 -21.78 15.77
N THR A 528 -38.08 -21.38 15.97
CA THR A 528 -38.84 -20.38 15.22
C THR A 528 -38.08 -19.05 15.04
N PRO A 529 -38.07 -18.42 13.85
CA PRO A 529 -37.49 -17.10 13.69
C PRO A 529 -38.46 -16.05 14.25
N ALA A 530 -38.06 -15.38 15.33
CA ALA A 530 -38.71 -14.14 15.77
C ALA A 530 -38.50 -13.05 14.71
N SER A 531 -39.59 -12.37 14.37
CA SER A 531 -39.64 -11.25 13.43
C SER A 531 -38.73 -10.10 13.88
N VAL A 532 -37.65 -9.86 13.15
CA VAL A 532 -36.83 -8.65 13.31
C VAL A 532 -37.41 -7.57 12.41
N SER A 533 -38.06 -6.60 13.03
CA SER A 533 -38.50 -5.36 12.41
C SER A 533 -37.32 -4.62 11.80
N VAL A 534 -37.47 -4.25 10.53
CA VAL A 534 -36.50 -3.46 9.75
C VAL A 534 -36.43 -2.05 10.34
N VAL A 535 -35.51 -1.85 11.28
CA VAL A 535 -35.05 -0.52 11.68
C VAL A 535 -33.89 -0.16 10.77
N LYS A 536 -34.01 0.94 10.02
CA LYS A 536 -32.92 1.50 9.20
C LYS A 536 -31.62 1.53 10.02
N PRO A 537 -30.50 0.99 9.52
CA PRO A 537 -29.28 0.91 10.32
C PRO A 537 -28.76 2.33 10.56
N LYS A 538 -28.91 2.82 11.80
CA LYS A 538 -28.02 3.86 12.32
C LYS A 538 -26.61 3.29 12.24
N PRO A 539 -25.61 4.07 11.78
CA PRO A 539 -24.23 3.61 11.74
C PRO A 539 -23.86 3.06 13.11
N PRO A 540 -23.16 1.91 13.17
CA PRO A 540 -22.76 1.34 14.45
C PRO A 540 -22.03 2.42 15.25
N PRO A 541 -22.32 2.61 16.54
CA PRO A 541 -21.68 3.63 17.39
C PRO A 541 -20.17 3.38 17.61
N ALA A 542 -19.56 2.44 16.86
CA ALA A 542 -18.18 2.01 16.95
C ALA A 542 -17.22 2.79 16.04
N LEU A 543 -17.72 3.60 15.09
CA LEU A 543 -16.85 4.55 14.38
C LEU A 543 -16.91 5.91 15.09
N THR A 544 -16.14 6.05 16.16
CA THR A 544 -15.86 7.38 16.71
C THR A 544 -15.10 8.13 15.62
N PRO A 545 -15.59 9.31 15.17
CA PRO A 545 -14.88 10.09 14.17
C PRO A 545 -13.47 10.41 14.69
N THR A 546 -12.49 10.41 13.77
CA THR A 546 -11.10 10.82 14.08
C THR A 546 -10.99 12.27 14.51
N THR A 547 -12.02 13.06 14.24
CA THR A 547 -12.13 14.47 14.58
C THR A 547 -13.18 14.65 15.67
N SER A 548 -12.81 15.28 16.78
CA SER A 548 -13.78 15.68 17.81
C SER A 548 -14.69 16.77 17.24
N LYS A 549 -16.01 16.52 17.23
CA LYS A 549 -16.98 17.57 16.94
C LYS A 549 -17.00 18.52 18.14
N LEU A 550 -16.29 19.63 18.03
CA LEU A 550 -16.26 20.67 19.04
C LEU A 550 -17.70 21.17 19.26
N GLN A 551 -18.13 21.19 20.52
CA GLN A 551 -19.50 21.55 20.91
C GLN A 551 -19.75 23.06 20.87
N VAL A 552 -18.67 23.83 20.70
CA VAL A 552 -18.70 25.29 20.64
C VAL A 552 -18.71 25.74 19.18
N SER A 553 -19.68 26.61 18.83
CA SER A 553 -19.82 27.23 17.51
C SER A 553 -18.48 27.76 16.98
N LYS A 554 -18.24 27.66 15.67
CA LYS A 554 -17.07 28.31 15.03
C LYS A 554 -17.07 29.84 15.21
N SER A 555 -18.21 30.43 15.56
CA SER A 555 -18.38 31.84 15.91
C SER A 555 -18.05 32.16 17.38
N ALA A 556 -17.44 31.22 18.10
CA ALA A 556 -16.98 31.37 19.48
C ALA A 556 -16.29 32.71 19.71
N SER A 557 -16.70 33.44 20.75
CA SER A 557 -16.20 34.78 21.03
C SER A 557 -14.69 34.73 21.30
N ARG A 558 -13.93 35.57 20.59
CA ARG A 558 -12.50 35.84 20.84
C ARG A 558 -12.34 36.35 22.26
N THR A 559 -12.23 35.44 23.21
CA THR A 559 -12.11 35.80 24.62
C THR A 559 -10.70 36.31 24.84
N ARG A 560 -10.53 37.36 25.64
CA ARG A 560 -9.20 37.89 26.00
C ARG A 560 -8.53 36.91 26.96
N VAL A 561 -7.90 35.88 26.41
CA VAL A 561 -7.13 34.89 27.15
C VAL A 561 -5.75 35.45 27.45
N GLU A 562 -5.16 35.05 28.57
CA GLU A 562 -3.75 35.35 28.89
C GLU A 562 -2.84 34.92 27.74
N THR A 563 -1.95 35.82 27.34
CA THR A 563 -1.01 35.57 26.27
C THR A 563 0.02 34.53 26.71
N PRO A 564 0.21 33.43 25.95
CA PRO A 564 1.23 32.44 26.28
C PRO A 564 2.64 33.06 26.24
N PRO A 565 3.61 32.51 26.99
CA PRO A 565 5.02 32.91 26.89
C PRO A 565 5.54 32.75 25.45
N SER A 566 6.45 33.64 25.05
CA SER A 566 7.11 33.60 23.74
C SER A 566 8.54 33.08 23.90
N ASP A 567 8.99 32.28 22.93
CA ASP A 567 10.40 31.91 22.81
C ASP A 567 11.01 32.55 21.54
N PRO A 568 11.95 33.50 21.69
CA PRO A 568 12.59 34.15 20.57
C PRO A 568 13.38 33.19 19.65
N LEU A 569 14.01 32.15 20.21
CA LEU A 569 14.78 31.18 19.42
C LEU A 569 13.85 30.35 18.55
N LEU A 570 12.71 29.93 19.09
CA LEU A 570 11.66 29.23 18.33
C LEU A 570 11.17 30.09 17.17
N ALA A 571 10.85 31.37 17.43
CA ALA A 571 10.39 32.31 16.41
C ALA A 571 11.45 32.53 15.32
N TYR A 572 12.71 32.72 15.71
CA TYR A 572 13.84 32.87 14.79
C TYR A 572 14.03 31.64 13.90
N LEU A 573 14.05 30.43 14.48
CA LEU A 573 14.19 29.20 13.71
C LEU A 573 13.01 28.99 12.75
N ASN A 574 11.80 29.29 13.20
CA ASN A 574 10.61 29.19 12.38
C ASN A 574 10.59 30.20 11.22
N SER A 575 11.05 31.44 11.45
CA SER A 575 11.19 32.46 10.40
C SER A 575 12.16 32.03 9.29
N ARG A 576 13.10 31.14 9.59
CA ARG A 576 14.07 30.57 8.64
C ARG A 576 13.60 29.25 8.01
N GLY A 577 12.36 28.85 8.23
CA GLY A 577 11.76 27.66 7.62
C GLY A 577 12.14 26.33 8.27
N TYR A 578 12.75 26.35 9.47
CA TYR A 578 13.01 25.11 10.20
C TYR A 578 11.73 24.52 10.80
N TYR A 579 11.66 23.19 10.80
CA TYR A 579 10.64 22.42 11.51
C TYR A 579 11.14 22.05 12.89
N ILE A 580 10.25 22.09 13.88
CA ILE A 580 10.63 21.96 15.28
C ILE A 580 9.74 20.92 15.95
N THR A 581 10.36 20.06 16.75
CA THR A 581 9.67 19.11 17.64
C THR A 581 10.28 19.18 19.05
N PRO A 582 9.61 18.65 20.08
CA PRO A 582 10.20 18.55 21.42
C PRO A 582 11.58 17.91 21.42
N GLY A 583 12.53 18.53 22.12
CA GLY A 583 13.89 18.04 22.28
C GLY A 583 14.10 17.11 23.49
N LEU A 584 13.10 17.01 24.39
CA LEU A 584 13.26 16.38 25.71
C LEU A 584 13.87 14.97 25.66
N ARG A 585 13.49 14.17 24.65
CA ARG A 585 14.04 12.81 24.44
C ARG A 585 15.57 12.78 24.27
N PHE A 586 16.14 13.87 23.79
CA PHE A 586 17.56 14.03 23.49
C PHE A 586 18.28 15.00 24.44
N GLY A 587 17.59 15.50 25.48
CA GLY A 587 18.17 16.39 26.49
C GLY A 587 18.35 17.84 26.03
N GLY A 588 17.46 18.33 25.17
CA GLY A 588 17.37 19.76 24.83
C GLY A 588 15.92 20.24 24.76
N ASP A 589 15.71 21.52 24.56
CA ASP A 589 14.36 22.09 24.48
C ASP A 589 13.69 21.68 23.16
N TYR A 590 14.45 21.74 22.07
CA TYR A 590 13.96 21.52 20.70
C TYR A 590 14.84 20.56 19.91
N SER A 591 14.22 19.71 19.09
CA SER A 591 14.88 19.07 17.94
C SER A 591 14.52 19.84 16.69
N VAL A 592 15.54 20.29 15.95
CA VAL A 592 15.39 21.21 14.83
C VAL A 592 15.75 20.50 13.52
N TYR A 593 14.84 20.57 12.55
CA TYR A 593 14.90 19.86 11.28
C TYR A 593 14.93 20.88 10.14
N PRO A 594 15.76 20.67 9.10
CA PRO A 594 15.81 21.54 7.93
C PRO A 594 14.53 21.49 7.07
N GLY A 595 13.63 20.55 7.35
CA GLY A 595 12.34 20.37 6.69
C GLY A 595 11.48 19.40 7.49
N ASP A 596 10.35 18.95 6.94
CA ASP A 596 9.39 18.09 7.64
C ASP A 596 10.07 16.84 8.28
N PRO A 597 9.84 16.55 9.58
CA PRO A 597 10.46 15.42 10.30
C PRO A 597 10.18 14.03 9.71
N PHE A 598 9.18 13.87 8.83
CA PHE A 598 8.98 12.61 8.09
C PHE A 598 9.96 12.43 6.94
N ARG A 599 10.60 13.51 6.47
CA ARG A 599 11.55 13.50 5.34
C ARG A 599 12.98 13.75 5.79
N TYR A 600 13.18 14.52 6.85
CA TYR A 600 14.49 14.95 7.31
C TYR A 600 14.78 14.44 8.72
N HIS A 601 16.05 14.18 9.00
CA HIS A 601 16.53 13.99 10.36
C HIS A 601 16.82 15.35 11.01
N ALA A 602 16.67 15.44 12.34
CA ALA A 602 17.05 16.66 13.05
C ALA A 602 18.56 16.89 12.90
N HIS A 603 18.93 18.10 12.52
CA HIS A 603 20.33 18.53 12.42
C HIS A 603 20.83 19.09 13.76
N TYR A 604 19.94 19.79 14.48
CA TYR A 604 20.29 20.45 15.73
C TYR A 604 19.46 19.95 16.89
N LEU A 605 20.11 19.86 18.05
CA LEU A 605 19.45 19.89 19.35
C LEU A 605 19.59 21.32 19.87
N ALA A 606 18.49 22.04 20.11
CA ALA A 606 18.52 23.46 20.41
C ALA A 606 17.96 23.79 21.79
N ASN A 607 18.63 24.71 22.50
CA ASN A 607 18.16 25.27 23.77
C ASN A 607 18.05 26.79 23.73
N SER A 608 17.02 27.35 24.37
CA SER A 608 16.81 28.79 24.46
C SER A 608 17.30 29.32 25.80
N TYR A 609 18.05 30.41 25.78
CA TYR A 609 18.57 31.07 26.98
C TYR A 609 18.20 32.55 27.01
N GLY A 610 18.11 33.12 28.21
CA GLY A 610 18.08 34.57 28.39
C GLY A 610 19.39 35.22 27.96
N TRP A 611 19.35 36.48 27.55
CA TRP A 611 20.53 37.18 27.03
C TRP A 611 21.70 37.23 28.01
N ASP A 612 21.42 37.62 29.26
CA ASP A 612 22.38 37.70 30.35
C ASP A 612 22.34 36.45 31.26
N GLN A 613 21.70 35.37 30.80
CA GLN A 613 21.63 34.14 31.55
C GLN A 613 23.00 33.45 31.53
N GLU A 614 23.60 33.27 32.70
CA GLU A 614 24.81 32.46 32.83
C GLU A 614 24.51 31.00 32.44
N ILE A 615 25.29 30.46 31.50
CA ILE A 615 25.18 29.06 31.07
C ILE A 615 26.26 28.26 31.79
N PRO A 616 25.89 27.30 32.67
CA PRO A 616 26.85 26.45 33.34
C PRO A 616 27.70 25.68 32.32
N MET A 617 29.02 25.64 32.52
CA MET A 617 29.93 24.94 31.61
C MET A 617 29.61 23.45 31.49
N LEU A 618 29.12 22.83 32.57
CA LEU A 618 28.65 21.45 32.56
C LEU A 618 27.44 21.24 31.65
N ASP A 619 26.54 22.22 31.54
CA ASP A 619 25.37 22.11 30.65
C ASP A 619 25.81 22.17 29.18
N LEU A 620 26.75 23.06 28.84
CA LEU A 620 27.35 23.09 27.49
C LEU A 620 28.04 21.77 27.14
N ILE A 621 28.82 21.21 28.07
CA ILE A 621 29.53 19.93 27.88
C ILE A 621 28.53 18.78 27.70
N THR A 622 27.52 18.70 28.57
CA THR A 622 26.53 17.61 28.56
C THR A 622 25.63 17.68 27.33
N SER A 623 25.07 18.85 26.99
CA SER A 623 24.25 19.02 25.81
C SER A 623 25.04 18.84 24.51
N GLY A 624 26.29 19.32 24.45
CA GLY A 624 27.20 19.06 23.33
C GLY A 624 27.49 17.57 23.14
N ARG A 625 27.74 16.84 24.25
CA ARG A 625 27.95 15.39 24.22
C ARG A 625 26.69 14.62 23.80
N LEU A 626 25.52 14.99 24.33
CA LEU A 626 24.24 14.36 23.98
C LEU A 626 23.91 14.55 22.50
N GLY A 627 24.07 15.78 21.98
CA GLY A 627 23.91 16.07 20.55
C GLY A 627 24.85 15.22 19.69
N THR A 628 26.15 15.25 19.98
CA THR A 628 27.16 14.54 19.18
C THR A 628 26.93 13.02 19.18
N ALA A 629 26.52 12.44 20.31
CA ALA A 629 26.20 11.01 20.41
C ALA A 629 25.06 10.58 19.47
N VAL A 630 24.13 11.49 19.14
CA VAL A 630 23.04 11.26 18.18
C VAL A 630 23.30 11.92 16.82
N LYS A 631 24.54 12.31 16.52
CA LYS A 631 24.98 12.97 15.28
C LYS A 631 24.22 14.28 14.99
N LYS A 632 23.98 15.08 16.03
CA LYS A 632 23.37 16.42 15.94
C LYS A 632 24.31 17.45 16.55
N SER A 633 24.39 18.64 15.96
CA SER A 633 25.10 19.75 16.58
C SER A 633 24.25 20.33 17.71
N PHE A 634 24.88 20.68 18.83
CA PHE A 634 24.17 21.39 19.89
C PHE A 634 24.10 22.87 19.54
N MET A 635 22.90 23.41 19.45
CA MET A 635 22.62 24.81 19.16
C MET A 635 22.07 25.48 20.41
N PHE A 636 22.43 26.73 20.64
CA PHE A 636 21.77 27.55 21.63
C PHE A 636 21.72 29.00 21.19
N GLY A 637 20.75 29.74 21.70
CA GLY A 637 20.60 31.15 21.33
C GLY A 637 19.80 31.97 22.32
N ALA A 638 19.93 33.28 22.16
CA ALA A 638 19.27 34.28 22.98
C ALA A 638 18.96 35.54 22.14
N LYS A 639 17.89 36.25 22.49
CA LYS A 639 17.54 37.53 21.85
C LYS A 639 18.34 38.67 22.48
N LYS A 640 19.04 39.46 21.66
CA LYS A 640 19.71 40.68 22.12
C LYS A 640 18.64 41.70 22.59
N PRO A 641 18.79 42.34 23.76
CA PRO A 641 17.95 43.45 24.15
C PRO A 641 18.15 44.61 23.15
N VAL A 642 17.04 45.21 22.71
CA VAL A 642 17.06 46.39 21.84
C VAL A 642 17.26 47.62 22.73
N GLU A 643 18.32 48.39 22.51
CA GLU A 643 18.51 49.70 23.15
C GLU A 643 17.76 50.76 22.32
N GLY A 644 16.53 51.10 22.71
CA GLY A 644 15.74 52.21 22.14
C GLY A 644 14.32 51.84 21.69
N ASP A 645 13.38 52.77 21.89
CA ASP A 645 11.93 52.68 21.58
C ASP A 645 11.65 52.65 20.07
N SER A 646 11.94 51.54 19.39
CA SER A 646 11.44 51.30 18.02
C SER A 646 10.50 50.10 18.00
N GLU A 647 9.20 50.38 17.94
CA GLU A 647 8.07 49.44 17.95
C GLU A 647 7.85 48.71 16.61
N GLU A 648 8.89 48.12 16.03
CA GLU A 648 8.73 47.14 14.95
C GLU A 648 9.35 45.81 15.39
N GLU A 649 8.58 45.07 16.19
CA GLU A 649 8.90 43.73 16.67
C GLU A 649 8.75 42.69 15.55
N ASP A 650 9.76 42.55 14.68
CA ASP A 650 9.82 41.37 13.83
C ASP A 650 10.18 40.15 14.70
N ALA A 651 9.33 39.12 14.66
CA ALA A 651 9.38 37.94 15.53
C ALA A 651 10.58 37.04 15.17
N GLY A 652 11.77 37.47 15.58
CA GLY A 652 13.06 36.81 15.29
C GLY A 652 14.23 37.78 15.11
N ALA A 653 14.00 39.09 15.03
CA ALA A 653 15.06 40.08 14.92
C ALA A 653 15.92 40.14 16.19
N GLY A 654 17.25 40.15 16.00
CA GLY A 654 18.22 40.29 17.09
C GLY A 654 18.58 39.01 17.85
N VAL A 655 18.13 37.82 17.41
CA VAL A 655 18.55 36.54 18.01
C VAL A 655 19.96 36.16 17.56
N ARG A 656 20.85 35.90 18.52
CA ARG A 656 22.17 35.30 18.26
C ARG A 656 22.11 33.82 18.59
N VAL A 657 22.69 33.02 17.70
CA VAL A 657 22.78 31.57 17.84
C VAL A 657 24.22 31.12 17.74
N PHE A 658 24.57 30.11 18.53
CA PHE A 658 25.86 29.45 18.53
C PHE A 658 25.65 27.95 18.35
N CYS A 659 26.59 27.29 17.67
CA CYS A 659 26.61 25.83 17.54
C CYS A 659 27.92 25.29 18.10
N ILE A 660 27.81 24.22 18.90
CA ILE A 660 28.95 23.50 19.48
C ILE A 660 28.93 22.07 18.95
N GLU A 661 30.09 21.63 18.50
CA GLU A 661 30.38 20.25 18.12
C GLU A 661 31.68 19.82 18.78
N TRP A 662 31.75 18.55 19.15
CA TRP A 662 32.99 17.97 19.67
C TRP A 662 33.94 17.63 18.51
N ALA A 663 35.11 18.28 18.49
CA ALA A 663 36.16 17.95 17.53
C ALA A 663 36.90 16.66 17.97
N GLY A 664 36.89 15.62 17.14
CA GLY A 664 37.73 14.42 17.33
C GLY A 664 37.01 13.10 17.60
N MET A 665 35.78 12.89 17.07
CA MET A 665 35.15 11.57 17.04
C MET A 665 35.38 10.83 15.72
#